data_AF-A0A956HDM6-F1
#
_entry.id   AF-A0A956HDM6-F1
#
_cell.length_a   1.000
_cell.length_b   1.000
_cell.length_c   1.000
_cell.angle_alpha   90.00
_cell.angle_beta   90.00
_cell.angle_gamma   90.00
#
_symmetry.space_group_name_H-M   'P 1'
#
loop_
_entity.id
_entity.type
_entity.pdbx_description
1 polymer ?
#
loop_
_entity_poly.entity_id
_entity_poly.type
_entity_poly.pdbx_seq_one_letter_code
_entity_poly.pdbx_strand_id
1 'polypeptide(L)'
;MADVADLRLRHHAEIAYLWVVEGWPCAWVTRPDLAGSGALSWIGTAYGARTLLVGLEPPASVKSEIDLEDGLLNTSLVKIQITDHGGELAGLLGTFEVEYDTLGERLRPSDDPAPAQVFGFANGPDLIDLHGRHINNEAIGSAGQRRHFSCLPLVDLPGPDHAALDGTDLGGLAPVLVSDQPKTITGRRWALFRLYRDVDSPLSGFSSWPSWSDQFADGGLVTWGTLREEGIRVRNRVWELTCYGPDSWLRKSLNVAHLAKWYRVQAYLELSKTPGKREDLLAIALSVRSRSQPEESRYHGASVFDESLALDAQYINPDTLTSDVDQAITSIKSVMGPAPTTWDNDGLHPKFSLYPDNAVIRIDDDASDAMSSADVWLIAHYKVLRFMGYDPIAQCKPVENLETDRDLIKAGVYQSGQPITLHDESGVVPGPGYYGVRFSTIPTGNQPFPNDSNHGADRKYRPATDGGVVTLNQSGGQEVALAIGTTKVYLEGQSGRPPSNATINDVQVDSTRWFAFRGPITREDGETDEYSAVAKVSWVDDDGSVGLDATQSRRVVHLDRWEDPREYGFDNKPLDVDWSGTLQGTTDGIECTPLAVLQYQAKGGWERANEILVRLLLSTGTGGYEPGTYEEQPGPLQVVLGANASGSWIPGNDLEISDLGLQIPAILVDRDSFQQVAEELPGGADSDLNRCKVAFHGAMNSLELLGDLMAPRGWVMTLRGRKYGLWTPYAPLSPDDVDFTIGDEDIVTTGADPSGWVTEVEMKAVSSFDRITVEYGHTPTDGSSTFKAEAPARDPGAGARLGRRLRRQGGDRPGAPELRQPSGRYLPTLDIFRSPPTPPQWRDGWEYRWTREAAEWCAKPHMLLKGVRIGRIKGQDIYPGARVLVTDDWPVSSAGTYGIQEKIGVVVSTDHKRDGSVLCNILVQPESFNSLRMWAPIAWLVDDVATAEERYDPGSRIFYCQGNWSENTIVGSWSDVAAFVEPYWSSLGGDALVYGWQYNGVAWAQTFSFEVESVDTSLHTITHKTGTFSGIFYNRMYTALIFAPYDDQTAAWVKARHVVITKSSGKFGGADTQGWKLP
;
A
#
# COMPACT_ATOMS: atom_id res chain seq x y z
N MET A 1 32.62 -6.13 -31.62
CA MET A 1 32.59 -6.67 -30.25
C MET A 1 31.43 -7.63 -30.21
N ALA A 2 31.62 -8.84 -29.70
CA ALA A 2 30.54 -9.80 -29.51
C ALA A 2 29.54 -9.29 -28.46
N ASP A 3 28.29 -9.71 -28.60
CA ASP A 3 27.23 -9.40 -27.64
C ASP A 3 27.49 -10.11 -26.30
N VAL A 4 27.10 -9.49 -25.17
CA VAL A 4 27.35 -10.09 -23.85
C VAL A 4 26.55 -11.38 -23.71
N ALA A 5 25.32 -11.44 -24.24
CA ALA A 5 24.53 -12.68 -24.27
C ALA A 5 25.31 -13.85 -24.90
N ASP A 6 25.99 -13.64 -26.04
CA ASP A 6 26.81 -14.65 -26.69
C ASP A 6 28.06 -15.03 -25.86
N LEU A 7 28.72 -14.04 -25.24
CA LEU A 7 29.87 -14.28 -24.37
C LEU A 7 29.50 -15.15 -23.16
N ARG A 8 28.28 -14.98 -22.64
CA ARG A 8 27.75 -15.74 -21.48
C ARG A 8 27.53 -17.21 -21.78
N LEU A 9 27.26 -17.57 -23.03
CA LEU A 9 27.00 -18.95 -23.48
C LEU A 9 28.28 -19.75 -23.79
N ARG A 10 29.46 -19.12 -23.83
CA ARG A 10 30.72 -19.82 -24.11
C ARG A 10 31.08 -20.81 -23.00
N HIS A 11 31.57 -22.01 -23.33
CA HIS A 11 32.07 -22.95 -22.32
C HIS A 11 33.28 -22.41 -21.55
N HIS A 12 34.14 -21.66 -22.24
CA HIS A 12 35.27 -20.94 -21.65
C HIS A 12 35.04 -19.44 -21.84
N ALA A 13 34.77 -18.73 -20.74
CA ALA A 13 34.66 -17.27 -20.72
C ALA A 13 35.67 -16.69 -19.75
N GLU A 14 36.36 -15.64 -20.17
CA GLU A 14 37.20 -14.84 -19.29
C GLU A 14 36.30 -13.83 -18.54
N ILE A 15 36.29 -13.93 -17.21
CA ILE A 15 35.39 -13.15 -16.35
C ILE A 15 36.14 -12.24 -15.38
N ALA A 16 35.48 -11.18 -14.95
CA ALA A 16 35.85 -10.35 -13.81
C ALA A 16 34.64 -10.11 -12.90
N TYR A 17 34.88 -9.59 -11.70
CA TYR A 17 33.82 -9.08 -10.85
C TYR A 17 34.02 -7.59 -10.57
N LEU A 18 32.90 -6.89 -10.42
CA LEU A 18 32.83 -5.50 -10.02
C LEU A 18 31.89 -5.40 -8.82
N TRP A 19 32.37 -4.79 -7.73
CA TRP A 19 31.56 -4.43 -6.59
C TRP A 19 31.46 -2.91 -6.46
N VAL A 20 30.23 -2.41 -6.40
CA VAL A 20 29.90 -0.99 -6.34
C VAL A 20 28.99 -0.72 -5.15
N VAL A 21 29.24 0.39 -4.48
CA VAL A 21 28.39 0.92 -3.42
C VAL A 21 27.84 2.28 -3.87
N GLU A 22 26.57 2.53 -3.57
CA GLU A 22 25.91 3.78 -3.89
C GLU A 22 26.52 4.94 -3.07
N GLY A 23 26.78 6.06 -3.74
CA GLY A 23 27.37 7.24 -3.12
C GLY A 23 28.90 7.18 -2.95
N TRP A 24 29.56 6.07 -3.27
CA TRP A 24 31.02 5.98 -3.15
C TRP A 24 31.74 6.36 -4.45
N PRO A 25 32.77 7.22 -4.36
CA PRO A 25 33.54 7.67 -5.53
C PRO A 25 34.45 6.59 -6.11
N CYS A 26 34.62 5.47 -5.40
CA CYS A 26 35.39 4.31 -5.84
C CYS A 26 34.52 3.05 -5.94
N ALA A 27 35.00 2.09 -6.74
CA ALA A 27 34.50 0.72 -6.80
C ALA A 27 35.64 -0.26 -7.02
N TRP A 28 35.42 -1.53 -6.72
CA TRP A 28 36.49 -2.53 -6.71
C TRP A 28 36.27 -3.60 -7.76
N VAL A 29 37.36 -3.97 -8.42
CA VAL A 29 37.41 -4.98 -9.46
C VAL A 29 38.43 -6.07 -9.13
N THR A 30 38.22 -7.25 -9.69
CA THR A 30 39.15 -8.38 -9.55
C THR A 30 40.34 -8.31 -10.50
N ARG A 31 40.29 -7.43 -11.51
CA ARG A 31 41.29 -7.39 -12.58
C ARG A 31 41.88 -6.00 -12.82
N PRO A 32 43.20 -5.91 -13.11
CA PRO A 32 43.88 -4.64 -13.31
C PRO A 32 43.57 -3.97 -14.65
N ASP A 33 43.18 -4.72 -15.69
CA ASP A 33 42.87 -4.15 -17.01
C ASP A 33 41.55 -3.37 -17.05
N LEU A 34 40.73 -3.47 -16.00
CA LEU A 34 39.51 -2.68 -15.78
C LEU A 34 39.75 -1.42 -14.92
N ALA A 35 40.83 -1.40 -14.13
CA ALA A 35 41.09 -0.35 -13.15
C ALA A 35 41.50 0.98 -13.83
N GLY A 36 41.13 2.11 -13.21
CA GLY A 36 41.40 3.44 -13.75
C GLY A 36 40.47 4.51 -13.18
N SER A 37 40.67 5.77 -13.58
CA SER A 37 39.88 6.92 -13.15
C SER A 37 39.47 7.80 -14.33
N GLY A 38 38.32 8.46 -14.24
CA GLY A 38 37.83 9.37 -15.29
C GLY A 38 37.70 8.67 -16.66
N ALA A 39 38.13 9.34 -17.72
CA ALA A 39 38.08 8.79 -19.09
C ALA A 39 38.98 7.56 -19.32
N LEU A 40 39.90 7.27 -18.40
CA LEU A 40 40.80 6.12 -18.45
C LEU A 40 40.27 4.92 -17.64
N SER A 41 39.11 5.04 -17.01
CA SER A 41 38.40 3.94 -16.34
C SER A 41 37.50 3.20 -17.33
N TRP A 42 37.31 1.88 -17.16
CA TRP A 42 36.35 1.11 -17.96
C TRP A 42 34.91 1.64 -17.85
N ILE A 43 34.50 2.11 -16.66
CA ILE A 43 33.18 2.73 -16.43
C ILE A 43 33.11 4.15 -17.05
N GLY A 44 34.25 4.80 -17.30
CA GLY A 44 34.30 6.15 -17.88
C GLY A 44 33.73 7.24 -16.97
N THR A 45 33.29 8.35 -17.57
CA THR A 45 32.78 9.54 -16.86
C THR A 45 31.25 9.60 -16.77
N ALA A 46 30.53 8.75 -17.51
CA ALA A 46 29.07 8.78 -17.60
C ALA A 46 28.37 8.45 -16.27
N TYR A 47 29.06 7.76 -15.35
CA TYR A 47 28.51 7.32 -14.06
C TYR A 47 29.22 8.00 -12.88
N GLY A 48 29.37 9.33 -13.00
CA GLY A 48 29.98 10.17 -11.96
C GLY A 48 31.51 10.20 -11.94
N ALA A 49 32.17 9.65 -12.96
CA ALA A 49 33.64 9.52 -13.03
C ALA A 49 34.24 8.67 -11.89
N ARG A 50 33.55 7.60 -11.51
CA ARG A 50 33.98 6.67 -10.46
C ARG A 50 35.36 6.06 -10.75
N THR A 51 36.21 6.00 -9.71
CA THR A 51 37.52 5.35 -9.78
C THR A 51 37.39 3.84 -9.55
N LEU A 52 37.92 3.04 -10.47
CA LEU A 52 37.99 1.59 -10.34
C LEU A 52 39.34 1.16 -9.77
N LEU A 53 39.30 0.45 -8.65
CA LEU A 53 40.46 -0.01 -7.90
C LEU A 53 40.56 -1.54 -7.94
N VAL A 54 41.77 -2.07 -8.05
CA VAL A 54 42.00 -3.50 -7.89
C VAL A 54 41.99 -3.84 -6.39
N GLY A 55 41.48 -5.01 -6.04
CA GLY A 55 41.54 -5.52 -4.67
C GLY A 55 40.32 -6.33 -4.23
N LEU A 56 39.28 -6.40 -5.08
CA LEU A 56 38.11 -7.23 -4.78
C LEU A 56 38.48 -8.71 -4.77
N GLU A 57 38.17 -9.39 -3.68
CA GLU A 57 38.02 -10.84 -3.66
C GLU A 57 36.52 -11.16 -3.72
N PRO A 58 36.02 -11.79 -4.81
CA PRO A 58 34.60 -12.05 -4.97
C PRO A 58 34.13 -13.05 -3.90
N PRO A 59 32.88 -12.96 -3.43
CA PRO A 59 32.37 -13.87 -2.42
C PRO A 59 32.52 -15.33 -2.86
N ALA A 60 32.79 -16.23 -1.91
CA ALA A 60 32.87 -17.67 -2.21
C ALA A 60 31.50 -18.19 -2.70
N SER A 61 30.43 -17.70 -2.10
CA SER A 61 29.07 -17.94 -2.57
C SER A 61 28.10 -16.85 -2.12
N VAL A 62 26.93 -16.79 -2.78
CA VAL A 62 25.86 -15.84 -2.52
C VAL A 62 24.53 -16.59 -2.48
N LYS A 63 23.89 -16.62 -1.31
CA LYS A 63 22.64 -17.33 -1.08
C LYS A 63 21.42 -16.41 -1.10
N SER A 64 20.36 -16.83 -1.79
CA SER A 64 19.03 -16.22 -1.76
C SER A 64 17.98 -17.32 -1.57
N GLU A 65 16.91 -17.04 -0.81
CA GLU A 65 15.91 -18.06 -0.47
C GLU A 65 14.54 -17.42 -0.23
N ILE A 66 13.50 -18.14 -0.64
CA ILE A 66 12.10 -17.80 -0.42
C ILE A 66 11.55 -18.70 0.68
N ASP A 67 10.79 -18.11 1.60
CA ASP A 67 9.96 -18.85 2.54
C ASP A 67 8.55 -19.06 1.96
N LEU A 68 8.15 -20.32 1.77
CA LEU A 68 6.81 -20.68 1.27
C LEU A 68 5.73 -20.62 2.35
N GLU A 69 6.10 -20.58 3.63
CA GLU A 69 5.15 -20.46 4.72
C GLU A 69 4.68 -19.02 4.90
N ASP A 70 5.64 -18.08 4.99
CA ASP A 70 5.39 -16.66 5.19
C ASP A 70 5.29 -15.88 3.87
N GLY A 71 5.74 -16.46 2.76
CA GLY A 71 5.69 -15.85 1.42
C GLY A 71 6.78 -14.79 1.16
N LEU A 72 7.71 -14.57 2.07
CA LEU A 72 8.74 -13.52 1.99
C LEU A 72 10.12 -14.08 1.63
N LEU A 73 11.06 -13.19 1.30
CA LEU A 73 12.47 -13.55 1.13
C LEU A 73 13.14 -13.73 2.49
N ASN A 74 13.91 -14.80 2.64
CA ASN A 74 14.74 -15.01 3.82
C ASN A 74 15.90 -14.02 3.86
N THR A 75 16.31 -13.68 5.09
CA THR A 75 17.47 -12.80 5.30
C THR A 75 18.73 -13.42 4.71
N SER A 76 19.31 -12.74 3.73
CA SER A 76 20.53 -13.16 3.05
C SER A 76 21.72 -12.33 3.51
N LEU A 77 22.87 -12.99 3.74
CA LEU A 77 24.12 -12.34 4.13
C LEU A 77 25.21 -12.66 3.13
N VAL A 78 25.92 -11.63 2.67
CA VAL A 78 27.03 -11.72 1.72
C VAL A 78 28.28 -11.14 2.36
N LYS A 79 29.40 -11.87 2.25
CA LYS A 79 30.71 -11.40 2.73
C LYS A 79 31.55 -10.94 1.55
N ILE A 80 31.92 -9.66 1.54
CA ILE A 80 32.80 -9.07 0.55
C ILE A 80 34.15 -8.82 1.18
N GLN A 81 35.22 -9.23 0.49
CA GLN A 81 36.59 -9.02 0.94
C GLN A 81 37.32 -8.10 -0.03
N ILE A 82 38.04 -7.12 0.51
CA ILE A 82 38.74 -6.11 -0.28
C ILE A 82 40.14 -5.91 0.29
N THR A 83 41.15 -6.03 -0.57
CA THR A 83 42.51 -5.60 -0.25
C THR A 83 42.64 -4.12 -0.60
N ASP A 84 42.72 -3.28 0.43
CA ASP A 84 42.79 -1.82 0.31
C ASP A 84 44.24 -1.38 0.06
N HIS A 85 44.63 -1.35 -1.21
CA HIS A 85 46.00 -1.02 -1.61
C HIS A 85 46.33 0.46 -1.41
N GLY A 86 45.40 1.36 -1.76
CA GLY A 86 45.58 2.81 -1.74
C GLY A 86 45.15 3.50 -0.43
N GLY A 87 44.40 2.81 0.43
CA GLY A 87 43.90 3.36 1.69
C GLY A 87 42.53 4.03 1.57
N GLU A 88 41.82 3.85 0.45
CA GLU A 88 40.53 4.47 0.18
C GLU A 88 39.43 3.98 1.14
N LEU A 89 39.40 2.68 1.47
CA LEU A 89 38.46 2.17 2.47
C LEU A 89 38.81 2.68 3.87
N ALA A 90 40.10 2.77 4.20
CA ALA A 90 40.53 3.38 5.46
C ALA A 90 40.12 4.86 5.57
N GLY A 91 40.16 5.60 4.45
CA GLY A 91 39.66 6.99 4.40
C GLY A 91 38.14 7.08 4.56
N LEU A 92 37.38 6.19 3.90
CA LEU A 92 35.92 6.20 3.94
C LEU A 92 35.33 5.68 5.26
N LEU A 93 35.97 4.69 5.88
CA LEU A 93 35.41 3.94 7.01
C LEU A 93 36.20 4.10 8.32
N GLY A 94 37.40 4.69 8.28
CA GLY A 94 38.30 4.81 9.43
C GLY A 94 38.16 6.09 10.24
N THR A 95 37.44 7.10 9.74
CA THR A 95 37.22 8.39 10.41
C THR A 95 35.94 8.37 11.23
N PHE A 96 36.06 8.28 12.55
CA PHE A 96 34.91 8.29 13.48
C PHE A 96 34.51 9.69 13.96
N GLU A 97 35.38 10.69 13.78
CA GLU A 97 35.13 12.10 14.06
C GLU A 97 35.03 12.87 12.74
N VAL A 98 33.82 13.02 12.22
CA VAL A 98 33.54 13.81 11.02
C VAL A 98 32.75 15.04 11.46
N GLU A 99 33.24 16.24 11.16
CA GLU A 99 32.47 17.47 11.32
C GLU A 99 31.27 17.42 10.37
N TYR A 100 30.11 17.85 10.87
CA TYR A 100 28.88 17.83 10.10
C TYR A 100 28.08 19.10 10.37
N ASP A 101 27.40 19.56 9.32
CA ASP A 101 26.34 20.53 9.44
C ASP A 101 24.99 19.80 9.56
N THR A 102 23.96 20.52 9.98
CA THR A 102 22.58 20.00 9.96
C THR A 102 21.76 20.79 8.95
N LEU A 103 21.00 20.09 8.11
CA LEU A 103 20.07 20.71 7.17
C LEU A 103 18.94 21.41 7.96
N GLY A 104 18.61 22.64 7.59
CA GLY A 104 17.59 23.46 8.24
C GLY A 104 16.32 23.69 7.42
N GLU A 105 16.28 23.21 6.18
CA GLU A 105 15.12 23.27 5.30
C GLU A 105 14.99 21.97 4.50
N ARG A 106 13.77 21.62 4.09
CA ARG A 106 13.49 20.34 3.43
C ARG A 106 14.20 20.28 2.07
N LEU A 107 14.82 19.14 1.77
CA LEU A 107 15.31 18.84 0.43
C LEU A 107 14.46 17.72 -0.20
N ARG A 108 13.61 18.08 -1.16
CA ARG A 108 12.59 17.19 -1.76
C ARG A 108 13.22 16.23 -2.77
N PRO A 109 12.58 15.10 -3.09
CA PRO A 109 13.00 14.23 -4.20
C PRO A 109 13.03 14.95 -5.56
N SER A 110 12.15 15.93 -5.75
CA SER A 110 12.05 16.74 -6.98
C SER A 110 13.16 17.78 -7.14
N ASP A 111 13.93 18.06 -6.09
CA ASP A 111 15.05 19.00 -6.12
C ASP A 111 16.28 18.30 -6.71
N ASP A 112 16.22 18.00 -8.00
CA ASP A 112 17.27 17.37 -8.79
C ASP A 112 17.53 18.17 -10.08
N PRO A 113 18.66 18.88 -10.20
CA PRO A 113 19.78 18.92 -9.24
C PRO A 113 19.44 19.64 -7.94
N ALA A 114 20.08 19.22 -6.84
CA ALA A 114 20.02 19.89 -5.54
C ALA A 114 20.50 21.35 -5.65
N PRO A 115 19.94 22.27 -4.84
CA PRO A 115 20.47 23.61 -4.70
C PRO A 115 21.92 23.60 -4.21
N ALA A 116 22.71 24.59 -4.60
CA ALA A 116 24.12 24.70 -4.21
C ALA A 116 24.29 24.95 -2.71
N GLN A 117 23.43 25.82 -2.17
CA GLN A 117 23.39 26.21 -0.77
C GLN A 117 21.97 26.17 -0.26
N VAL A 118 21.83 25.82 1.01
CA VAL A 118 20.56 25.75 1.74
C VAL A 118 20.74 26.30 3.13
N PHE A 119 19.64 26.66 3.77
CA PHE A 119 19.65 27.02 5.17
C PHE A 119 20.04 25.81 6.04
N GLY A 120 20.92 26.02 7.03
CA GLY A 120 21.39 24.98 7.91
C GLY A 120 21.95 25.48 9.24
N PHE A 121 22.38 24.52 10.05
CA PHE A 121 22.93 24.74 11.39
C PHE A 121 24.32 24.13 11.47
N ALA A 122 25.32 24.89 11.03
CA ALA A 122 26.74 24.55 11.17
C ALA A 122 27.29 24.96 12.54
N ASN A 123 26.92 26.16 13.01
CA ASN A 123 27.28 26.77 14.30
C ASN A 123 26.29 27.90 14.69
N GLY A 124 25.00 27.69 14.39
CA GLY A 124 23.98 28.73 14.32
C GLY A 124 23.35 28.77 12.93
N PRO A 125 22.30 29.59 12.72
CA PRO A 125 21.64 29.72 11.44
C PRO A 125 22.60 30.31 10.39
N ASP A 126 22.98 29.52 9.39
CA ASP A 126 23.87 29.91 8.30
C ASP A 126 23.52 29.17 6.99
N LEU A 127 24.07 29.60 5.86
CA LEU A 127 23.99 28.87 4.60
C LEU A 127 25.04 27.76 4.57
N ILE A 128 24.64 26.54 4.23
CA ILE A 128 25.54 25.39 4.10
C ILE A 128 25.61 24.93 2.65
N ASP A 129 26.81 24.59 2.19
CA ASP A 129 27.03 24.04 0.84
C ASP A 129 26.56 22.57 0.80
N LEU A 130 25.89 22.18 -0.29
CA LEU A 130 25.47 20.79 -0.54
C LEU A 130 26.28 20.09 -1.63
N HIS A 131 26.71 20.82 -2.65
CA HIS A 131 27.37 20.24 -3.83
C HIS A 131 28.70 19.56 -3.46
N GLY A 132 28.88 18.31 -3.91
CA GLY A 132 30.09 17.54 -3.62
C GLY A 132 30.15 16.94 -2.21
N ARG A 133 29.09 17.08 -1.40
CA ARG A 133 29.01 16.56 -0.03
C ARG A 133 28.00 15.41 0.08
N HIS A 134 27.88 14.85 1.27
CA HIS A 134 26.92 13.82 1.61
C HIS A 134 25.80 14.38 2.49
N ILE A 135 24.56 14.04 2.16
CA ILE A 135 23.38 14.30 2.99
C ILE A 135 22.90 12.96 3.52
N ASN A 136 23.08 12.71 4.81
CA ASN A 136 22.92 11.39 5.42
C ASN A 136 23.66 10.30 4.60
N ASN A 137 22.90 9.42 3.94
CA ASN A 137 23.41 8.35 3.11
C ASN A 137 23.52 8.70 1.61
N GLU A 138 22.99 9.84 1.19
CA GLU A 138 23.03 10.29 -0.19
C GLU A 138 24.34 11.04 -0.50
N ALA A 139 24.90 10.84 -1.69
CA ALA A 139 26.00 11.66 -2.20
C ALA A 139 25.43 12.67 -3.20
N ILE A 140 25.84 13.93 -3.07
CA ILE A 140 25.45 15.02 -3.99
C ILE A 140 26.63 15.32 -4.90
N GLY A 141 26.40 15.27 -6.20
CA GLY A 141 27.42 15.58 -7.20
C GLY A 141 27.88 17.04 -7.17
N SER A 142 28.99 17.34 -7.83
CA SER A 142 29.56 18.69 -7.88
C SER A 142 28.71 19.71 -8.64
N ALA A 143 27.70 19.23 -9.40
CA ALA A 143 26.70 20.06 -10.06
C ALA A 143 25.31 19.91 -9.42
N GLY A 144 25.23 19.32 -8.22
CA GLY A 144 23.97 19.07 -7.52
C GLY A 144 23.28 17.76 -7.85
N GLN A 145 23.88 16.88 -8.68
CA GLN A 145 23.24 15.61 -9.04
C GLN A 145 22.88 14.81 -7.79
N ARG A 146 21.60 14.42 -7.66
CA ARG A 146 21.12 13.57 -6.59
C ARG A 146 21.57 12.11 -6.80
N ARG A 147 21.60 11.32 -5.73
CA ARG A 147 22.07 9.90 -5.72
C ARG A 147 23.32 9.65 -6.54
N HIS A 148 24.28 10.55 -6.45
CA HIS A 148 25.50 10.48 -7.24
C HIS A 148 26.24 9.16 -6.95
N PHE A 149 26.93 8.61 -7.96
CA PHE A 149 27.51 7.27 -7.91
C PHE A 149 26.48 6.14 -7.64
N SER A 150 25.42 6.06 -8.45
CA SER A 150 24.47 4.93 -8.44
C SER A 150 25.16 3.56 -8.52
N CYS A 151 24.68 2.58 -7.74
CA CYS A 151 25.19 1.20 -7.78
C CYS A 151 24.67 0.39 -8.98
N LEU A 152 23.76 0.94 -9.79
CA LEU A 152 23.27 0.32 -11.03
C LEU A 152 23.54 1.26 -12.22
N PRO A 153 23.98 0.74 -13.37
CA PRO A 153 24.12 1.55 -14.57
C PRO A 153 22.73 1.86 -15.15
N LEU A 154 22.60 3.02 -15.82
CA LEU A 154 21.38 3.45 -16.53
C LEU A 154 20.13 3.62 -15.66
N VAL A 155 20.30 3.75 -14.34
CA VAL A 155 19.20 4.03 -13.42
C VAL A 155 19.39 5.44 -12.88
N ASP A 156 18.59 6.36 -13.40
CA ASP A 156 18.50 7.74 -12.91
C ASP A 156 17.30 7.84 -11.97
N LEU A 157 17.53 7.61 -10.69
CA LEU A 157 16.50 7.74 -9.66
C LEU A 157 16.69 9.06 -8.92
N PRO A 158 15.60 9.79 -8.62
CA PRO A 158 15.67 11.02 -7.84
C PRO A 158 16.26 10.75 -6.45
N GLY A 159 16.69 11.78 -5.73
CA GLY A 159 17.10 11.63 -4.33
C GLY A 159 15.96 11.19 -3.40
N PRO A 160 16.24 10.56 -2.24
CA PRO A 160 15.26 10.43 -1.18
C PRO A 160 14.81 11.81 -0.66
N ASP A 161 13.66 11.85 0.01
CA ASP A 161 13.28 13.04 0.75
C ASP A 161 14.15 13.19 2.01
N HIS A 162 14.67 14.40 2.24
CA HIS A 162 15.31 14.76 3.50
C HIS A 162 14.44 15.78 4.23
N ALA A 163 13.50 15.27 5.02
CA ALA A 163 12.65 16.07 5.89
C ALA A 163 13.50 16.82 6.92
N ALA A 164 13.55 18.15 6.77
CA ALA A 164 14.20 19.06 7.71
C ALA A 164 13.37 20.34 7.80
N LEU A 165 13.30 20.91 9.00
CA LEU A 165 12.59 22.14 9.30
C LEU A 165 13.51 23.05 10.11
N ASP A 166 13.23 24.36 10.08
CA ASP A 166 13.99 25.31 10.87
C ASP A 166 13.90 24.91 12.35
N GLY A 167 15.02 24.97 13.09
CA GLY A 167 15.23 24.37 14.42
C GLY A 167 14.31 24.85 15.57
N THR A 168 13.16 25.43 15.26
CA THR A 168 12.01 25.65 16.15
C THR A 168 11.06 24.44 16.24
N ASP A 169 11.31 23.38 15.47
CA ASP A 169 10.46 22.18 15.40
C ASP A 169 10.28 21.49 16.77
N LEU A 170 9.02 21.41 17.23
CA LEU A 170 8.59 20.58 18.37
C LEU A 170 8.33 19.11 17.96
N GLY A 171 8.52 18.81 16.67
CA GLY A 171 8.09 17.62 15.94
C GLY A 171 9.12 16.50 15.87
N GLY A 172 10.24 16.58 16.59
CA GLY A 172 11.11 15.43 16.87
C GLY A 172 11.67 14.72 15.64
N LEU A 173 11.80 15.40 14.50
CA LEU A 173 12.52 14.91 13.33
C LEU A 173 13.96 14.54 13.71
N ALA A 174 14.46 13.46 13.12
CA ALA A 174 15.89 13.15 13.22
C ALA A 174 16.69 14.21 12.45
N PRO A 175 17.82 14.70 12.99
CA PRO A 175 18.63 15.68 12.29
C PRO A 175 19.16 15.09 10.98
N VAL A 176 18.99 15.83 9.89
CA VAL A 176 19.57 15.50 8.58
C VAL A 176 20.97 16.07 8.52
N LEU A 177 21.96 15.19 8.38
CA LEU A 177 23.36 15.54 8.54
C LEU A 177 24.01 15.77 7.17
N VAL A 178 24.73 16.89 7.03
CA VAL A 178 25.52 17.21 5.85
C VAL A 178 27.00 17.13 6.19
N SER A 179 27.77 16.36 5.42
CA SER A 179 29.17 16.05 5.75
C SER A 179 30.00 15.77 4.50
N ASP A 180 31.31 15.97 4.60
CA ASP A 180 32.22 15.73 3.46
C ASP A 180 32.51 14.25 3.22
N GLN A 181 32.22 13.41 4.22
CA GLN A 181 32.41 11.96 4.19
C GLN A 181 31.14 11.27 4.70
N PRO A 182 30.83 10.06 4.22
CA PRO A 182 29.64 9.33 4.63
C PRO A 182 29.67 9.00 6.13
N LYS A 183 28.91 9.73 6.96
CA LYS A 183 28.88 9.52 8.43
C LYS A 183 28.31 8.15 8.83
N THR A 184 27.28 7.71 8.12
CA THR A 184 26.66 6.39 8.31
C THR A 184 26.83 5.58 7.03
N ILE A 185 27.07 4.28 7.19
CA ILE A 185 27.16 3.34 6.06
C ILE A 185 26.00 2.32 6.06
N THR A 186 25.39 2.08 7.21
CA THR A 186 24.25 1.17 7.33
C THR A 186 23.11 1.61 6.39
N GLY A 187 22.56 0.65 5.63
CA GLY A 187 21.46 0.90 4.71
C GLY A 187 21.86 1.41 3.32
N ARG A 188 23.14 1.74 3.07
CA ARG A 188 23.61 2.11 1.72
C ARG A 188 23.47 0.95 0.75
N ARG A 189 22.93 1.21 -0.44
CA ARG A 189 22.75 0.20 -1.48
C ARG A 189 24.09 -0.22 -2.10
N TRP A 190 24.22 -1.48 -2.47
CA TRP A 190 25.37 -2.02 -3.17
C TRP A 190 24.94 -3.07 -4.21
N ALA A 191 25.80 -3.32 -5.18
CA ALA A 191 25.61 -4.37 -6.18
C ALA A 191 26.94 -5.06 -6.55
N LEU A 192 26.85 -6.34 -6.89
CA LEU A 192 27.96 -7.16 -7.40
C LEU A 192 27.62 -7.64 -8.81
N PHE A 193 28.52 -7.35 -9.74
CA PHE A 193 28.42 -7.73 -11.14
C PHE A 193 29.49 -8.77 -11.49
N ARG A 194 29.14 -9.69 -12.38
CA ARG A 194 30.04 -10.55 -13.13
C ARG A 194 30.15 -9.99 -14.54
N LEU A 195 31.37 -9.68 -14.96
CA LEU A 195 31.68 -9.07 -16.24
C LEU A 195 32.30 -10.11 -17.18
N TYR A 196 31.97 -10.04 -18.46
CA TYR A 196 32.44 -10.96 -19.50
C TYR A 196 33.33 -10.20 -20.49
N ARG A 197 34.49 -10.77 -20.81
CA ARG A 197 35.40 -10.20 -21.80
C ARG A 197 35.14 -10.75 -23.19
N ASP A 198 35.23 -9.89 -24.20
CA ASP A 198 35.33 -10.30 -25.59
C ASP A 198 36.79 -10.60 -25.94
N VAL A 199 37.18 -11.87 -25.80
CA VAL A 199 38.54 -12.36 -26.08
C VAL A 199 38.89 -12.36 -27.57
N ASP A 200 37.88 -12.30 -28.45
CA ASP A 200 38.07 -12.29 -29.90
C ASP A 200 38.10 -10.86 -30.47
N SER A 201 37.84 -9.87 -29.61
CA SER A 201 37.92 -8.46 -29.99
C SER A 201 39.34 -8.10 -30.42
N PRO A 202 39.51 -7.36 -31.54
CA PRO A 202 40.82 -6.81 -31.91
C PRO A 202 41.27 -5.67 -30.97
N LEU A 203 40.40 -5.22 -30.07
CA LEU A 203 40.68 -4.20 -29.06
C LEU A 203 41.42 -4.80 -27.87
N SER A 204 42.20 -3.99 -27.14
CA SER A 204 42.97 -4.44 -25.98
C SER A 204 42.67 -3.61 -24.74
N GLY A 205 43.11 -4.07 -23.56
CA GLY A 205 42.82 -3.44 -22.27
C GLY A 205 41.33 -3.40 -21.96
N PHE A 206 40.87 -2.35 -21.28
CA PHE A 206 39.46 -2.19 -20.92
C PHE A 206 38.52 -2.17 -22.13
N SER A 207 38.99 -1.77 -23.33
CA SER A 207 38.17 -1.73 -24.55
C SER A 207 37.81 -3.12 -25.09
N SER A 208 38.39 -4.20 -24.54
CA SER A 208 37.97 -5.59 -24.83
C SER A 208 36.81 -6.07 -23.96
N TRP A 209 36.30 -5.21 -23.06
CA TRP A 209 35.17 -5.49 -22.21
C TRP A 209 33.97 -4.66 -22.71
N PRO A 210 32.81 -5.28 -23.00
CA PRO A 210 31.55 -4.57 -23.25
C PRO A 210 31.23 -3.56 -22.16
N SER A 211 30.41 -2.56 -22.45
CA SER A 211 30.14 -1.46 -21.52
C SER A 211 29.40 -1.93 -20.26
N TRP A 212 29.43 -1.15 -19.18
CA TRP A 212 28.74 -1.51 -17.94
C TRP A 212 27.22 -1.67 -18.14
N SER A 213 26.62 -0.84 -19.00
CA SER A 213 25.22 -0.96 -19.39
C SER A 213 24.93 -2.27 -20.12
N ASP A 214 25.76 -2.66 -21.09
CA ASP A 214 25.54 -3.90 -21.85
C ASP A 214 25.69 -5.12 -20.93
N GLN A 215 26.71 -5.10 -20.06
CA GLN A 215 26.90 -6.15 -19.05
C GLN A 215 25.70 -6.27 -18.13
N PHE A 216 25.08 -5.15 -17.73
CA PHE A 216 23.88 -5.19 -16.87
C PHE A 216 22.65 -5.67 -17.63
N ALA A 217 22.39 -5.14 -18.83
CA ALA A 217 21.24 -5.47 -19.66
C ALA A 217 21.19 -6.98 -19.98
N ASP A 218 22.35 -7.56 -20.30
CA ASP A 218 22.47 -8.98 -20.62
C ASP A 218 22.79 -9.85 -19.41
N GLY A 219 22.56 -9.35 -18.19
CA GLY A 219 22.48 -10.20 -17.01
C GLY A 219 23.77 -10.43 -16.23
N GLY A 220 24.64 -9.43 -16.16
CA GLY A 220 25.84 -9.42 -15.34
C GLY A 220 25.58 -9.21 -13.85
N LEU A 221 24.41 -8.74 -13.43
CA LEU A 221 24.06 -8.57 -12.01
C LEU A 221 23.96 -9.95 -11.33
N VAL A 222 24.76 -10.17 -10.28
CA VAL A 222 24.78 -11.40 -9.48
C VAL A 222 23.96 -11.25 -8.20
N THR A 223 24.12 -10.13 -7.51
CA THR A 223 23.41 -9.85 -6.26
C THR A 223 23.51 -8.37 -5.89
N TRP A 224 22.62 -7.92 -5.02
CA TRP A 224 22.51 -6.55 -4.54
C TRP A 224 21.91 -6.56 -3.14
N GLY A 225 22.01 -5.44 -2.43
CA GLY A 225 21.42 -5.30 -1.11
C GLY A 225 21.91 -4.05 -0.39
N THR A 226 21.95 -4.06 0.93
CA THR A 226 22.43 -2.94 1.75
C THR A 226 23.64 -3.28 2.61
N LEU A 227 24.49 -2.29 2.88
CA LEU A 227 25.62 -2.41 3.79
C LEU A 227 25.16 -2.50 5.24
N ARG A 228 25.93 -3.24 6.05
CA ARG A 228 25.82 -3.32 7.50
C ARG A 228 27.11 -2.79 8.12
N GLU A 229 26.98 -1.94 9.12
CA GLU A 229 28.14 -1.40 9.84
C GLU A 229 28.75 -2.41 10.82
N GLU A 230 27.90 -3.23 11.44
CA GLU A 230 28.36 -4.31 12.31
C GLU A 230 29.09 -5.41 11.54
N GLY A 231 30.20 -5.89 12.11
CA GLY A 231 30.93 -7.03 11.57
C GLY A 231 31.99 -6.67 10.53
N ILE A 232 32.31 -5.39 10.33
CA ILE A 232 33.48 -4.97 9.55
C ILE A 232 34.75 -5.39 10.30
N ARG A 233 35.63 -6.13 9.60
CA ARG A 233 36.90 -6.61 10.16
C ARG A 233 38.04 -6.21 9.26
N VAL A 234 39.12 -5.72 9.85
CA VAL A 234 40.31 -5.30 9.11
C VAL A 234 41.54 -6.00 9.66
N ARG A 235 42.32 -6.62 8.77
CA ARG A 235 43.65 -7.18 9.10
C ARG A 235 44.57 -7.04 7.90
N ASN A 236 45.77 -6.48 8.11
CA ASN A 236 46.78 -6.31 7.05
C ASN A 236 46.23 -5.63 5.78
N ARG A 237 45.42 -4.57 5.94
CA ARG A 237 44.71 -3.85 4.85
C ARG A 237 43.66 -4.66 4.10
N VAL A 238 43.34 -5.88 4.54
CA VAL A 238 42.20 -6.65 4.03
C VAL A 238 40.98 -6.33 4.88
N TRP A 239 39.96 -5.77 4.24
CA TRP A 239 38.65 -5.46 4.81
C TRP A 239 37.69 -6.59 4.48
N GLU A 240 37.03 -7.13 5.50
CA GLU A 240 35.87 -8.02 5.35
C GLU A 240 34.63 -7.25 5.75
N LEU A 241 33.71 -7.04 4.80
CA LEU A 241 32.43 -6.39 5.00
C LEU A 241 31.31 -7.43 4.92
N THR A 242 30.43 -7.45 5.93
CA THR A 242 29.20 -8.24 5.89
C THR A 242 28.08 -7.35 5.38
N CYS A 243 27.37 -7.80 4.34
CA CYS A 243 26.30 -7.05 3.68
C CYS A 243 25.02 -7.89 3.71
N TYR A 244 23.86 -7.22 3.72
CA TYR A 244 22.59 -7.88 3.44
C TYR A 244 22.40 -8.04 1.93
N GLY A 245 21.72 -9.09 1.50
CA GLY A 245 21.38 -9.32 0.08
C GLY A 245 20.02 -8.74 -0.32
N PRO A 246 19.37 -9.28 -1.36
CA PRO A 246 18.22 -8.63 -2.02
C PRO A 246 17.02 -8.37 -1.10
N ASP A 247 16.81 -9.19 -0.07
CA ASP A 247 15.70 -8.99 0.87
C ASP A 247 15.77 -7.64 1.61
N SER A 248 16.96 -7.05 1.72
CA SER A 248 17.15 -5.77 2.42
C SER A 248 16.55 -4.56 1.73
N TRP A 249 16.36 -4.58 0.40
CA TRP A 249 15.70 -3.46 -0.29
C TRP A 249 14.18 -3.46 -0.07
N LEU A 250 13.62 -4.57 0.41
CA LEU A 250 12.22 -4.66 0.85
C LEU A 250 12.01 -4.13 2.28
N ARG A 251 13.08 -3.69 2.96
CA ARG A 251 13.07 -3.27 4.36
C ARG A 251 13.34 -1.77 4.48
N LYS A 252 12.33 -1.05 4.93
CA LYS A 252 12.37 0.35 5.31
C LYS A 252 11.35 0.55 6.44
N SER A 253 11.68 1.43 7.39
CA SER A 253 10.66 1.98 8.27
C SER A 253 9.93 3.08 7.50
N LEU A 254 8.68 2.84 7.17
CA LEU A 254 7.79 3.77 6.48
C LEU A 254 7.21 4.78 7.47
N ASN A 255 6.84 5.98 7.00
CA ASN A 255 6.18 7.01 7.79
C ASN A 255 6.98 7.45 9.03
N VAL A 256 8.31 7.44 8.95
CA VAL A 256 9.21 7.73 10.09
C VAL A 256 9.34 9.23 10.34
N ALA A 257 9.20 10.05 9.30
CA ALA A 257 9.29 11.49 9.43
C ALA A 257 8.11 12.07 10.23
N HIS A 258 7.03 11.31 10.42
CA HIS A 258 5.88 11.72 11.19
C HIS A 258 5.86 11.09 12.59
N LEU A 259 5.81 11.93 13.62
CA LEU A 259 5.61 11.46 14.97
C LEU A 259 4.19 10.91 15.16
N ALA A 260 4.09 9.83 15.92
CA ALA A 260 2.84 9.27 16.44
C ALA A 260 2.26 10.16 17.58
N LYS A 261 2.19 11.48 17.36
CA LYS A 261 1.80 12.47 18.36
C LYS A 261 0.38 12.96 18.09
N TRP A 262 -0.42 12.97 19.15
CA TRP A 262 -1.76 13.55 19.16
C TRP A 262 -1.70 15.05 19.42
N TYR A 263 -2.37 15.82 18.57
CA TYR A 263 -2.51 17.28 18.65
C TYR A 263 -3.91 17.64 19.09
N ARG A 264 -4.04 18.59 20.02
CA ARG A 264 -5.37 19.11 20.38
C ARG A 264 -5.95 19.93 19.24
N VAL A 265 -7.27 19.83 19.10
CA VAL A 265 -8.08 20.67 18.23
C VAL A 265 -8.39 21.97 18.98
N GLN A 266 -8.17 23.13 18.36
CA GLN A 266 -8.48 24.44 18.94
C GLN A 266 -9.88 24.93 18.57
N ALA A 267 -10.37 25.90 19.34
CA ALA A 267 -11.66 26.55 19.10
C ALA A 267 -11.69 27.28 17.74
N TYR A 268 -12.70 26.99 16.95
CA TYR A 268 -13.03 27.73 15.74
C TYR A 268 -14.55 27.72 15.54
N LEU A 269 -15.14 28.88 15.33
CA LEU A 269 -16.56 29.06 15.08
C LEU A 269 -16.74 29.89 13.81
N GLU A 270 -17.51 29.37 12.88
CA GLU A 270 -17.96 30.10 11.69
C GLU A 270 -19.49 30.29 11.74
N LEU A 271 -19.91 31.52 11.49
CA LEU A 271 -21.30 31.95 11.49
C LEU A 271 -21.71 32.37 10.07
N SER A 272 -22.72 31.70 9.52
CA SER A 272 -23.26 32.05 8.21
C SER A 272 -23.89 33.44 8.23
N LYS A 273 -23.49 34.29 7.27
CA LYS A 273 -24.12 35.61 6.98
C LYS A 273 -25.11 35.55 5.80
N THR A 274 -25.47 34.36 5.34
CA THR A 274 -26.37 34.18 4.19
C THR A 274 -27.83 34.44 4.60
N PRO A 275 -28.61 35.25 3.86
CA PRO A 275 -30.03 35.46 4.14
C PRO A 275 -30.83 34.16 4.25
N GLY A 276 -31.69 34.03 5.27
CA GLY A 276 -32.46 32.82 5.56
C GLY A 276 -31.69 31.69 6.26
N LYS A 277 -30.38 31.89 6.48
CA LYS A 277 -29.48 31.02 7.26
C LYS A 277 -28.51 31.87 8.08
N ARG A 278 -28.92 33.06 8.55
CA ARG A 278 -28.06 33.92 9.36
C ARG A 278 -27.85 33.27 10.73
N GLU A 279 -26.60 33.09 11.14
CA GLU A 279 -26.22 32.53 12.44
C GLU A 279 -25.54 33.58 13.34
N ASP A 280 -25.21 34.74 12.77
CA ASP A 280 -24.49 35.87 13.36
C ASP A 280 -25.40 36.90 14.06
N LEU A 281 -26.72 36.80 13.90
CA LEU A 281 -27.67 37.75 14.47
C LEU A 281 -28.10 37.33 15.88
N LEU A 282 -28.38 38.32 16.72
CA LEU A 282 -28.83 38.13 18.11
C LEU A 282 -30.16 38.84 18.33
N ALA A 283 -31.01 38.31 19.21
CA ALA A 283 -32.10 39.07 19.80
C ALA A 283 -31.91 39.14 21.32
N ILE A 284 -31.90 40.35 21.86
CA ILE A 284 -31.57 40.62 23.25
C ILE A 284 -32.68 41.49 23.85
N ALA A 285 -33.12 41.17 25.06
CA ALA A 285 -34.03 42.03 25.82
C ALA A 285 -33.64 42.13 27.30
N LEU A 286 -33.66 43.34 27.82
CA LEU A 286 -33.33 43.71 29.19
C LEU A 286 -34.58 44.25 29.87
N SER A 287 -35.00 43.60 30.95
CA SER A 287 -36.17 44.03 31.73
C SER A 287 -35.98 43.81 33.23
N VAL A 288 -36.76 44.55 34.00
CA VAL A 288 -36.88 44.40 35.45
C VAL A 288 -38.36 44.28 35.82
N ARG A 289 -38.68 43.57 36.89
CA ARG A 289 -40.08 43.34 37.32
C ARG A 289 -40.35 43.91 38.70
N SER A 290 -41.57 44.39 38.89
CA SER A 290 -42.05 44.87 40.20
C SER A 290 -42.63 43.75 41.05
N ARG A 291 -42.40 43.81 42.36
CA ARG A 291 -43.02 42.91 43.33
C ARG A 291 -44.52 43.17 43.48
N SER A 292 -44.91 44.44 43.41
CA SER A 292 -46.29 44.91 43.62
C SER A 292 -47.16 44.81 42.36
N GLN A 293 -46.53 44.77 41.18
CA GLN A 293 -47.17 44.55 39.89
C GLN A 293 -46.36 43.53 39.08
N PRO A 294 -46.44 42.23 39.40
CA PRO A 294 -45.65 41.18 38.74
C PRO A 294 -45.95 41.05 37.23
N GLU A 295 -47.06 41.63 36.76
CA GLU A 295 -47.44 41.68 35.34
C GLU A 295 -46.89 42.91 34.60
N GLU A 296 -46.39 43.94 35.30
CA GLU A 296 -45.78 45.14 34.71
C GLU A 296 -44.24 45.01 34.74
N SER A 297 -43.68 44.47 33.66
CA SER A 297 -42.23 44.50 33.43
C SER A 297 -41.84 45.91 32.98
N ARG A 298 -40.87 46.56 33.66
CA ARG A 298 -40.27 47.82 33.19
C ARG A 298 -39.11 47.49 32.26
N TYR A 299 -39.15 48.09 31.07
CA TYR A 299 -38.23 47.77 29.97
C TYR A 299 -37.04 48.71 29.98
N HIS A 300 -35.87 48.14 29.73
CA HIS A 300 -34.62 48.87 29.72
C HIS A 300 -33.92 48.89 28.36
N GLY A 301 -34.32 47.98 27.45
CA GLY A 301 -33.87 47.95 26.07
C GLY A 301 -34.13 46.59 25.43
N ALA A 302 -34.41 46.58 24.14
CA ALA A 302 -34.50 45.38 23.34
C ALA A 302 -33.89 45.63 21.96
N SER A 303 -33.40 44.58 21.33
CA SER A 303 -33.03 44.55 19.92
C SER A 303 -33.33 43.16 19.39
N VAL A 304 -33.94 43.08 18.21
CA VAL A 304 -34.38 41.82 17.62
C VAL A 304 -33.74 41.64 16.25
N PHE A 305 -32.67 40.85 16.18
CA PHE A 305 -31.94 40.51 14.96
C PHE A 305 -31.52 41.74 14.15
N ASP A 306 -31.11 42.81 14.83
CA ASP A 306 -30.58 44.02 14.22
C ASP A 306 -29.18 43.76 13.64
N GLU A 307 -28.99 44.09 12.37
CA GLU A 307 -27.71 43.94 11.67
C GLU A 307 -26.62 44.83 12.25
N SER A 308 -26.97 45.91 12.95
CA SER A 308 -26.00 46.78 13.62
C SER A 308 -25.30 46.12 14.82
N LEU A 309 -25.90 45.03 15.35
CA LEU A 309 -25.37 44.22 16.45
C LEU A 309 -24.97 42.81 15.97
N ALA A 310 -24.82 42.63 14.66
CA ALA A 310 -24.39 41.35 14.08
C ALA A 310 -22.98 40.99 14.55
N LEU A 311 -22.80 39.73 14.91
CA LEU A 311 -21.52 39.15 15.26
C LEU A 311 -20.60 39.06 14.03
N ASP A 312 -19.30 38.98 14.28
CA ASP A 312 -18.34 38.65 13.24
C ASP A 312 -18.58 37.26 12.64
N ALA A 313 -18.12 37.08 11.40
CA ALA A 313 -18.35 35.82 10.68
C ALA A 313 -17.56 34.65 11.27
N GLN A 314 -16.46 34.94 11.97
CA GLN A 314 -15.51 33.93 12.44
C GLN A 314 -14.98 34.30 13.83
N TYR A 315 -14.89 33.30 14.71
CA TYR A 315 -14.30 33.43 16.04
C TYR A 315 -13.29 32.32 16.29
N ILE A 316 -12.17 32.70 16.90
CA ILE A 316 -11.00 31.84 17.12
C ILE A 316 -10.73 31.57 18.60
N ASN A 317 -11.43 32.28 19.47
CA ASN A 317 -11.41 32.12 20.92
C ASN A 317 -12.83 32.45 21.45
N PRO A 318 -13.44 31.59 22.28
CA PRO A 318 -14.69 31.89 22.98
C PRO A 318 -14.69 33.22 23.74
N ASP A 319 -13.54 33.66 24.27
CA ASP A 319 -13.45 34.93 25.00
C ASP A 319 -13.82 36.13 24.13
N THR A 320 -13.37 36.14 22.87
CA THR A 320 -13.67 37.23 21.93
C THR A 320 -15.15 37.24 21.58
N LEU A 321 -15.74 36.07 21.29
CA LEU A 321 -17.19 35.96 21.07
C LEU A 321 -17.99 36.45 22.28
N THR A 322 -17.57 36.03 23.48
CA THR A 322 -18.23 36.42 24.73
C THR A 322 -18.16 37.93 24.93
N SER A 323 -17.02 38.54 24.64
CA SER A 323 -16.82 39.99 24.66
C SER A 323 -17.73 40.71 23.66
N ASP A 324 -17.88 40.20 22.44
CA ASP A 324 -18.70 40.82 21.42
C ASP A 324 -20.19 40.72 21.75
N VAL A 325 -20.63 39.59 22.32
CA VAL A 325 -22.00 39.44 22.85
C VAL A 325 -22.22 40.38 24.04
N ASP A 326 -21.27 40.49 24.99
CA ASP A 326 -21.37 41.45 26.10
C ASP A 326 -21.39 42.90 25.62
N GLN A 327 -20.63 43.22 24.57
CA GLN A 327 -20.61 44.52 23.94
C GLN A 327 -21.93 44.82 23.22
N ALA A 328 -22.54 43.84 22.54
CA ALA A 328 -23.88 44.00 21.96
C ALA A 328 -24.93 44.28 23.05
N ILE A 329 -24.88 43.55 24.16
CA ILE A 329 -25.75 43.77 25.33
C ILE A 329 -25.51 45.16 25.93
N THR A 330 -24.26 45.60 26.04
CA THR A 330 -23.88 46.92 26.57
C THR A 330 -24.26 48.06 25.63
N SER A 331 -24.21 47.82 24.31
CA SER A 331 -24.64 48.79 23.31
C SER A 331 -26.13 49.08 23.44
N ILE A 332 -26.96 48.06 23.65
CA ILE A 332 -28.40 48.21 23.94
C ILE A 332 -28.62 49.03 25.21
N LYS A 333 -27.80 48.84 26.27
CA LYS A 333 -27.86 49.67 27.48
C LYS A 333 -27.53 51.15 27.20
N SER A 334 -26.68 51.45 26.21
CA SER A 334 -26.14 52.79 25.95
C SER A 334 -26.95 53.65 24.96
N VAL A 335 -27.57 53.04 23.94
CA VAL A 335 -28.29 53.74 22.86
C VAL A 335 -29.53 54.49 23.36
N MET A 336 -30.08 54.11 24.52
CA MET A 336 -31.25 54.78 25.09
C MET A 336 -30.96 56.10 25.81
N GLY A 337 -29.68 56.50 25.95
CA GLY A 337 -29.27 57.79 26.53
C GLY A 337 -29.71 58.00 27.99
N PRO A 338 -29.16 59.01 28.69
CA PRO A 338 -29.66 59.40 30.00
C PRO A 338 -30.90 60.27 29.80
N ALA A 339 -32.09 59.67 29.77
CA ALA A 339 -33.31 60.37 30.14
C ALA A 339 -33.80 59.82 31.49
N PRO A 340 -34.14 60.70 32.44
CA PRO A 340 -34.04 60.46 33.86
C PRO A 340 -35.14 59.52 34.36
N THR A 341 -34.82 58.75 35.41
CA THR A 341 -35.68 57.74 36.06
C THR A 341 -35.84 56.47 35.19
N THR A 342 -35.19 55.32 35.40
CA THR A 342 -34.80 54.65 36.64
C THR A 342 -33.79 53.52 36.32
N TRP A 343 -32.53 53.83 35.99
CA TRP A 343 -31.43 52.90 36.30
C TRP A 343 -30.66 53.36 37.54
N ASP A 344 -30.63 54.68 37.82
CA ASP A 344 -29.88 55.24 38.96
C ASP A 344 -30.73 56.01 39.98
N ASN A 345 -32.00 56.35 39.69
CA ASN A 345 -32.77 57.28 40.54
C ASN A 345 -33.72 56.64 41.55
N ASP A 346 -33.93 55.31 41.52
CA ASP A 346 -34.71 54.59 42.54
C ASP A 346 -33.79 53.86 43.55
N GLY A 347 -32.47 54.06 43.49
CA GLY A 347 -31.52 53.42 44.40
C GLY A 347 -31.26 51.94 44.11
N LEU A 348 -31.60 51.47 42.90
CA LEU A 348 -31.43 50.08 42.46
C LEU A 348 -30.66 50.01 41.16
N HIS A 349 -29.48 49.36 41.18
CA HIS A 349 -28.57 49.29 40.05
C HIS A 349 -28.54 47.87 39.43
N PRO A 350 -29.43 47.53 38.48
CA PRO A 350 -29.32 46.26 37.77
C PRO A 350 -28.00 46.17 37.01
N LYS A 351 -27.34 45.02 37.08
CA LYS A 351 -26.08 44.76 36.42
C LYS A 351 -26.20 43.45 35.65
N PHE A 352 -25.73 43.46 34.42
CA PHE A 352 -25.46 42.25 33.66
C PHE A 352 -24.07 42.37 33.05
N SER A 353 -23.27 41.32 33.20
CA SER A 353 -21.98 41.17 32.53
C SER A 353 -21.80 39.72 32.13
N LEU A 354 -21.37 39.49 30.90
CA LEU A 354 -21.03 38.18 30.41
C LEU A 354 -19.51 38.01 30.40
N TYR A 355 -19.00 36.99 31.10
CA TYR A 355 -17.60 36.62 31.16
C TYR A 355 -17.42 35.21 30.58
N PRO A 356 -16.20 34.83 30.15
CA PRO A 356 -15.95 33.51 29.57
C PRO A 356 -16.27 32.32 30.49
N ASP A 357 -16.27 32.55 31.81
CA ASP A 357 -16.49 31.53 32.82
C ASP A 357 -17.84 31.66 33.55
N ASN A 358 -18.60 32.74 33.32
CA ASN A 358 -19.94 32.93 33.86
C ASN A 358 -20.65 34.19 33.30
N ALA A 359 -21.98 34.17 33.35
CA ALA A 359 -22.81 35.37 33.26
C ALA A 359 -23.15 35.81 34.69
N VAL A 360 -23.00 37.10 34.98
CA VAL A 360 -23.37 37.69 36.26
C VAL A 360 -24.55 38.63 36.06
N ILE A 361 -25.63 38.37 36.79
CA ILE A 361 -26.78 39.27 36.86
C ILE A 361 -27.05 39.67 38.31
N ARG A 362 -27.40 40.94 38.54
CA ARG A 362 -27.74 41.49 39.85
C ARG A 362 -28.80 42.57 39.70
N ILE A 363 -29.59 42.75 40.74
CA ILE A 363 -30.35 43.97 41.03
C ILE A 363 -30.22 44.21 42.53
N ASP A 364 -30.16 45.45 43.00
CA ASP A 364 -30.04 45.71 44.45
C ASP A 364 -31.32 45.30 45.21
N ASP A 365 -31.17 44.98 46.51
CA ASP A 365 -32.29 44.61 47.38
C ASP A 365 -33.00 45.89 47.84
N ASP A 366 -34.23 46.11 47.38
CA ASP A 366 -35.03 47.25 47.80
C ASP A 366 -35.92 46.90 49.02
N ALA A 367 -35.88 47.74 50.06
CA ALA A 367 -36.82 47.65 51.17
C ALA A 367 -38.21 48.24 50.85
N SER A 368 -38.40 48.87 49.68
CA SER A 368 -39.56 49.72 49.37
C SER A 368 -40.56 49.20 48.31
N ASP A 369 -40.54 47.90 47.97
CA ASP A 369 -41.51 47.22 47.07
C ASP A 369 -41.49 47.66 45.58
N ALA A 370 -40.45 48.36 45.10
CA ALA A 370 -40.43 48.92 43.74
C ALA A 370 -40.06 47.91 42.63
N MET A 371 -39.04 47.06 42.83
CA MET A 371 -38.56 46.07 41.83
C MET A 371 -38.07 44.80 42.54
N SER A 372 -38.48 43.62 42.08
CA SER A 372 -38.09 42.32 42.66
C SER A 372 -37.09 41.54 41.83
N SER A 373 -36.98 41.69 40.50
CA SER A 373 -36.02 40.92 39.69
C SER A 373 -35.52 41.66 38.46
N ALA A 374 -34.36 41.25 37.96
CA ALA A 374 -33.83 41.62 36.65
C ALA A 374 -33.73 40.39 35.74
N ASP A 375 -33.99 40.59 34.44
CA ASP A 375 -33.98 39.56 33.41
C ASP A 375 -33.20 40.04 32.18
N VAL A 376 -32.35 39.15 31.66
CA VAL A 376 -31.75 39.26 30.33
C VAL A 376 -32.18 38.08 29.50
N TRP A 377 -32.86 38.35 28.40
CA TRP A 377 -33.21 37.38 27.37
C TRP A 377 -32.17 37.46 26.28
N LEU A 378 -31.52 36.33 25.98
CA LEU A 378 -30.61 36.20 24.86
C LEU A 378 -31.13 35.09 23.96
N ILE A 379 -31.53 35.45 22.75
CA ILE A 379 -31.85 34.52 21.68
C ILE A 379 -30.69 34.58 20.69
N ALA A 380 -29.98 33.47 20.57
CA ALA A 380 -28.84 33.34 19.68
C ALA A 380 -28.89 31.99 18.97
N HIS A 381 -28.12 31.86 17.90
CA HIS A 381 -27.94 30.58 17.25
C HIS A 381 -27.25 29.60 18.21
N TYR A 382 -27.62 28.32 18.14
CA TYR A 382 -27.10 27.27 19.02
C TYR A 382 -25.57 27.20 19.04
N LYS A 383 -24.93 27.39 17.88
CA LYS A 383 -23.47 27.45 17.74
C LYS A 383 -22.84 28.54 18.62
N VAL A 384 -23.46 29.72 18.69
CA VAL A 384 -22.97 30.86 19.49
C VAL A 384 -23.03 30.52 20.97
N LEU A 385 -24.17 30.00 21.45
CA LEU A 385 -24.34 29.60 22.85
C LEU A 385 -23.34 28.50 23.25
N ARG A 386 -23.24 27.45 22.43
CA ARG A 386 -22.31 26.34 22.70
C ARG A 386 -20.86 26.77 22.69
N PHE A 387 -20.43 27.61 21.75
CA PHE A 387 -19.05 28.07 21.68
C PHE A 387 -18.64 28.84 22.95
N MET A 388 -19.54 29.63 23.54
CA MET A 388 -19.35 30.26 24.86
C MET A 388 -19.45 29.28 26.05
N GLY A 389 -19.72 28.00 25.80
CA GLY A 389 -19.81 26.93 26.80
C GLY A 389 -21.22 26.69 27.34
N TYR A 390 -22.23 27.42 26.88
CA TYR A 390 -23.61 27.25 27.31
C TYR A 390 -24.34 26.21 26.46
N ASP A 391 -24.84 25.15 27.07
CA ASP A 391 -25.64 24.13 26.39
C ASP A 391 -27.13 24.37 26.66
N PRO A 392 -27.89 24.98 25.72
CA PRO A 392 -29.30 25.27 25.93
C PRO A 392 -30.19 24.02 25.96
N ILE A 393 -29.70 22.84 25.60
CA ILE A 393 -30.46 21.59 25.70
C ILE A 393 -30.26 20.97 27.09
N ALA A 394 -29.00 20.90 27.55
CA ALA A 394 -28.66 20.28 28.83
C ALA A 394 -28.90 21.20 30.04
N GLN A 395 -28.67 22.51 29.91
CA GLN A 395 -28.75 23.45 31.03
C GLN A 395 -30.14 24.08 31.17
N CYS A 396 -30.94 24.19 30.11
CA CYS A 396 -32.22 24.91 30.19
C CYS A 396 -33.29 24.11 30.95
N LYS A 397 -33.62 24.57 32.16
CA LYS A 397 -34.67 24.01 33.00
C LYS A 397 -35.81 25.03 33.20
N PRO A 398 -37.03 24.57 33.56
CA PRO A 398 -38.05 25.44 34.15
C PRO A 398 -37.51 26.13 35.41
N VAL A 399 -38.03 27.32 35.72
CA VAL A 399 -37.55 28.14 36.85
C VAL A 399 -37.63 27.40 38.18
N GLU A 400 -38.68 26.60 38.37
CA GLU A 400 -38.92 25.78 39.56
C GLU A 400 -37.91 24.62 39.73
N ASN A 401 -37.14 24.28 38.69
CA ASN A 401 -36.22 23.15 38.66
C ASN A 401 -34.74 23.57 38.64
N LEU A 402 -34.44 24.83 38.93
CA LEU A 402 -33.06 25.31 39.02
C LEU A 402 -32.41 24.79 40.31
N GLU A 403 -31.40 23.95 40.19
CA GLU A 403 -30.71 23.31 41.33
C GLU A 403 -29.31 23.89 41.54
N THR A 404 -28.63 24.26 40.45
CA THR A 404 -27.23 24.70 40.45
C THR A 404 -27.03 26.02 39.69
N ASP A 405 -25.86 26.64 39.85
CA ASP A 405 -25.47 27.79 39.03
C ASP A 405 -25.17 27.42 37.57
N ARG A 406 -25.21 26.13 37.19
CA ARG A 406 -25.12 25.64 35.82
C ARG A 406 -26.49 25.44 35.15
N ASP A 407 -27.59 25.67 35.86
CA ASP A 407 -28.92 25.59 35.24
C ASP A 407 -29.30 26.95 34.64
N LEU A 408 -29.69 26.95 33.36
CA LEU A 408 -30.22 28.11 32.64
C LEU A 408 -31.75 28.11 32.70
N ILE A 409 -32.38 29.29 32.65
CA ILE A 409 -33.84 29.37 32.53
C ILE A 409 -34.22 29.25 31.05
N LYS A 410 -35.05 28.25 30.75
CA LYS A 410 -35.57 28.02 29.40
C LYS A 410 -36.46 29.19 28.95
N ALA A 411 -36.07 29.90 27.89
CA ALA A 411 -36.89 30.94 27.27
C ALA A 411 -37.68 30.42 26.06
N GLY A 412 -37.09 29.58 25.21
CA GLY A 412 -37.80 28.97 24.08
C GLY A 412 -36.88 28.33 23.04
N VAL A 413 -37.48 27.57 22.13
CA VAL A 413 -36.84 27.08 20.89
C VAL A 413 -37.59 27.74 19.73
N TYR A 414 -36.87 28.36 18.81
CA TYR A 414 -37.47 29.20 17.77
C TYR A 414 -37.31 28.59 16.38
N GLN A 415 -38.40 28.61 15.61
CA GLN A 415 -38.40 28.09 14.23
C GLN A 415 -37.97 29.17 13.24
N SER A 416 -37.28 28.76 12.17
CA SER A 416 -36.93 29.67 11.08
C SER A 416 -38.17 30.37 10.54
N GLY A 417 -38.11 31.69 10.34
CA GLY A 417 -39.25 32.46 9.85
C GLY A 417 -40.33 32.75 10.89
N GLN A 418 -40.18 32.29 12.14
CA GLN A 418 -41.11 32.59 13.22
C GLN A 418 -41.03 34.08 13.57
N PRO A 419 -42.16 34.83 13.57
CA PRO A 419 -42.20 36.17 14.13
C PRO A 419 -41.91 36.12 15.62
N ILE A 420 -40.99 36.95 16.08
CA ILE A 420 -40.73 37.15 17.49
C ILE A 420 -40.86 38.62 17.84
N THR A 421 -41.46 38.87 18.99
CA THR A 421 -41.60 40.20 19.54
C THR A 421 -40.98 40.14 20.93
N LEU A 422 -39.87 40.85 21.11
CA LEU A 422 -39.27 41.06 22.42
C LEU A 422 -39.55 42.50 22.80
N HIS A 423 -40.58 42.67 23.64
CA HIS A 423 -41.09 43.99 24.03
C HIS A 423 -41.58 44.79 22.82
N ASP A 424 -41.13 46.04 22.63
CA ASP A 424 -41.59 46.91 21.53
C ASP A 424 -40.87 46.63 20.19
N GLU A 425 -39.84 45.78 20.20
CA GLU A 425 -39.10 45.39 19.01
C GLU A 425 -39.65 44.07 18.45
N SER A 426 -39.83 44.03 17.13
CA SER A 426 -40.33 42.86 16.43
C SER A 426 -39.44 42.51 15.25
N GLY A 427 -39.20 41.23 15.07
CA GLY A 427 -38.41 40.71 13.97
C GLY A 427 -38.81 39.27 13.64
N VAL A 428 -38.05 38.66 12.74
CA VAL A 428 -38.31 37.30 12.29
C VAL A 428 -37.04 36.49 12.49
N VAL A 429 -37.19 35.29 13.04
CA VAL A 429 -36.07 34.37 13.29
C VAL A 429 -35.36 34.08 11.96
N PRO A 430 -34.06 34.40 11.86
CA PRO A 430 -33.43 34.59 10.55
C PRO A 430 -32.88 33.29 9.94
N GLY A 431 -33.03 32.17 10.65
CA GLY A 431 -32.69 30.81 10.20
C GLY A 431 -33.11 29.75 11.22
N PRO A 432 -32.92 28.45 10.92
CA PRO A 432 -33.09 27.40 11.91
C PRO A 432 -32.02 27.47 13.02
N GLY A 433 -32.22 26.75 14.14
CA GLY A 433 -31.18 26.58 15.17
C GLY A 433 -31.09 27.67 16.24
N TYR A 434 -32.11 28.53 16.39
CA TYR A 434 -32.13 29.59 17.41
C TYR A 434 -32.75 29.11 18.74
N TYR A 435 -32.04 29.38 19.84
CA TYR A 435 -32.45 29.05 21.19
C TYR A 435 -32.49 30.32 22.05
N GLY A 436 -33.52 30.44 22.87
CA GLY A 436 -33.62 31.48 23.88
C GLY A 436 -33.16 30.97 25.24
N VAL A 437 -32.23 31.70 25.85
CA VAL A 437 -31.82 31.55 27.24
C VAL A 437 -32.21 32.80 28.03
N ARG A 438 -32.66 32.61 29.27
CA ARG A 438 -32.98 33.70 30.19
C ARG A 438 -32.04 33.67 31.39
N PHE A 439 -31.34 34.77 31.62
CA PHE A 439 -30.58 35.02 32.84
C PHE A 439 -31.42 35.88 33.76
N SER A 440 -31.60 35.48 35.01
CA SER A 440 -32.48 36.16 35.96
C SER A 440 -31.85 36.25 37.35
N THR A 441 -32.24 37.24 38.14
CA THR A 441 -31.82 37.32 39.55
C THR A 441 -32.54 36.29 40.45
N ILE A 442 -33.45 35.47 39.92
CA ILE A 442 -34.16 34.44 40.69
C ILE A 442 -33.17 33.40 41.25
N PRO A 443 -33.15 33.16 42.58
CA PRO A 443 -32.22 32.22 43.24
C PRO A 443 -32.50 30.74 42.88
N THR A 444 -31.53 29.85 43.17
CA THR A 444 -31.62 28.39 42.95
C THR A 444 -32.39 27.74 44.09
N GLY A 445 -33.15 26.68 43.79
CA GLY A 445 -33.88 25.88 44.77
C GLY A 445 -35.39 26.12 44.77
N ASN A 446 -36.10 25.17 45.40
CA ASN A 446 -37.56 25.05 45.39
C ASN A 446 -38.25 26.03 46.37
N GLN A 447 -37.94 27.33 46.27
CA GLN A 447 -38.49 28.36 47.16
C GLN A 447 -39.65 29.11 46.47
N PRO A 448 -40.86 29.14 47.06
CA PRO A 448 -41.96 29.93 46.54
C PRO A 448 -41.74 31.42 46.85
N PHE A 449 -41.01 32.10 45.96
CA PHE A 449 -40.95 33.54 45.72
C PHE A 449 -41.19 34.51 46.92
N PRO A 450 -40.21 34.72 47.83
CA PRO A 450 -40.20 35.91 48.68
C PRO A 450 -39.10 36.91 48.32
N ASN A 451 -38.07 36.55 47.54
CA ASN A 451 -37.05 37.52 47.12
C ASN A 451 -36.37 37.17 45.78
N ASP A 452 -36.88 37.75 44.69
CA ASP A 452 -36.38 37.49 43.33
C ASP A 452 -35.13 38.31 42.99
N SER A 453 -34.64 39.14 43.93
CA SER A 453 -33.47 40.02 43.76
C SER A 453 -32.16 39.29 44.07
N ASN A 454 -32.25 38.02 44.52
CA ASN A 454 -31.15 37.30 45.15
C ASN A 454 -30.53 38.05 46.34
N HIS A 455 -31.36 38.76 47.13
CA HIS A 455 -30.89 39.59 48.25
C HIS A 455 -29.86 40.65 47.85
N GLY A 456 -29.99 41.22 46.65
CA GLY A 456 -29.02 42.19 46.17
C GLY A 456 -27.66 41.60 45.77
N ALA A 457 -27.51 40.28 45.81
CA ALA A 457 -26.26 39.60 45.51
C ALA A 457 -26.14 39.19 44.04
N ASP A 458 -24.91 39.16 43.54
CA ASP A 458 -24.60 38.66 42.20
C ASP A 458 -25.10 37.21 42.05
N ARG A 459 -26.01 37.00 41.10
CA ARG A 459 -26.40 35.68 40.60
C ARG A 459 -25.46 35.31 39.48
N LYS A 460 -24.82 34.15 39.58
CA LYS A 460 -23.92 33.62 38.57
C LYS A 460 -24.58 32.48 37.81
N TYR A 461 -24.46 32.50 36.49
CA TYR A 461 -24.80 31.41 35.60
C TYR A 461 -23.52 30.91 34.93
N ARG A 462 -23.05 29.75 35.36
CA ARG A 462 -21.86 29.12 34.79
C ARG A 462 -22.21 28.37 33.50
N PRO A 463 -21.32 28.39 32.50
CA PRO A 463 -21.46 27.53 31.34
C PRO A 463 -21.43 26.05 31.75
N ALA A 464 -21.95 25.19 30.87
CA ALA A 464 -21.84 23.74 31.03
C ALA A 464 -20.37 23.32 30.98
N THR A 465 -19.59 24.03 30.15
CA THR A 465 -18.15 23.84 30.00
C THR A 465 -17.43 25.17 30.19
N ASP A 466 -16.60 25.26 31.23
CA ASP A 466 -15.84 26.47 31.53
C ASP A 466 -14.83 26.75 30.39
N GLY A 467 -14.80 27.98 29.88
CA GLY A 467 -13.89 28.40 28.80
C GLY A 467 -14.33 27.99 27.38
N GLY A 468 -15.54 27.46 27.20
CA GLY A 468 -16.12 27.15 25.90
C GLY A 468 -15.87 25.72 25.40
N VAL A 469 -16.42 25.42 24.21
CA VAL A 469 -16.28 24.12 23.55
C VAL A 469 -15.71 24.28 22.14
N VAL A 470 -15.00 23.24 21.68
CA VAL A 470 -14.73 23.05 20.26
C VAL A 470 -15.81 22.16 19.67
N THR A 471 -16.35 22.52 18.51
CA THR A 471 -17.36 21.71 17.81
C THR A 471 -16.88 21.35 16.41
N LEU A 472 -16.90 20.06 16.09
CA LEU A 472 -16.68 19.54 14.77
C LEU A 472 -18.02 19.15 14.13
N ASN A 473 -18.36 19.78 13.01
CA ASN A 473 -19.61 19.53 12.30
C ASN A 473 -19.63 18.09 11.78
N GLN A 474 -20.77 17.42 11.92
CA GLN A 474 -20.98 16.07 11.37
C GLN A 474 -20.79 15.99 9.86
N SER A 475 -21.00 17.09 9.13
CA SER A 475 -20.83 17.15 7.68
C SER A 475 -19.39 17.37 7.24
N GLY A 476 -18.50 17.74 8.16
CA GLY A 476 -17.25 18.41 7.82
C GLY A 476 -17.48 19.75 7.10
N GLY A 477 -16.57 20.10 6.20
CA GLY A 477 -16.59 21.35 5.43
C GLY A 477 -16.26 22.57 6.26
N GLN A 478 -15.33 22.45 7.23
CA GLN A 478 -14.98 23.52 8.15
C GLN A 478 -13.47 23.65 8.34
N GLU A 479 -13.01 24.84 8.70
CA GLU A 479 -11.64 25.02 9.17
C GLU A 479 -11.49 24.56 10.62
N VAL A 480 -10.30 24.01 10.91
CA VAL A 480 -9.92 23.48 12.22
C VAL A 480 -8.48 23.93 12.49
N ALA A 481 -8.24 24.54 13.65
CA ALA A 481 -6.90 24.92 14.06
C ALA A 481 -6.24 23.81 14.90
N LEU A 482 -4.97 23.53 14.62
CA LEU A 482 -4.17 22.58 15.39
C LEU A 482 -3.46 23.31 16.54
N ALA A 483 -3.48 22.73 17.74
CA ALA A 483 -2.85 23.32 18.93
C ALA A 483 -1.31 23.19 18.94
N ILE A 484 -0.67 23.64 17.86
CA ILE A 484 0.79 23.68 17.67
C ILE A 484 1.34 25.11 17.59
N GLY A 485 0.46 26.12 17.65
CA GLY A 485 0.81 27.52 17.50
C GLY A 485 1.33 27.82 16.09
N THR A 486 2.38 28.64 15.99
CA THR A 486 3.05 28.99 14.72
C THR A 486 4.13 27.98 14.31
N THR A 487 4.48 27.05 15.20
CA THR A 487 5.55 26.06 15.02
C THR A 487 5.33 25.24 13.75
N LYS A 488 6.36 25.08 12.92
CA LYS A 488 6.32 24.14 11.80
C LYS A 488 6.34 22.71 12.35
N VAL A 489 5.51 21.85 11.77
CA VAL A 489 5.47 20.41 12.05
C VAL A 489 5.46 19.71 10.70
N TYR A 490 6.34 18.73 10.53
CA TYR A 490 6.43 18.02 9.26
C TYR A 490 5.14 17.25 8.97
N LEU A 491 4.47 17.65 7.89
CA LEU A 491 3.25 17.05 7.39
C LEU A 491 3.21 17.16 5.86
N GLU A 492 3.51 16.04 5.20
CA GLU A 492 3.43 15.94 3.75
C GLU A 492 2.05 15.42 3.32
N GLY A 493 1.49 16.02 2.27
CA GLY A 493 0.26 15.57 1.62
C GLY A 493 0.45 14.23 0.91
N GLN A 494 -0.58 13.40 0.90
CA GLN A 494 -0.58 12.09 0.24
C GLN A 494 -1.37 12.14 -1.07
N SER A 495 -1.46 11.00 -1.77
CA SER A 495 -2.20 10.81 -3.02
C SER A 495 -3.73 10.85 -2.85
N GLY A 496 -4.26 11.75 -2.02
CA GLY A 496 -5.67 12.15 -2.00
C GLY A 496 -5.84 13.52 -2.64
N ARG A 497 -6.76 13.68 -3.62
CA ARG A 497 -7.02 14.99 -4.24
C ARG A 497 -7.68 15.95 -3.24
N PRO A 498 -7.24 17.21 -3.12
CA PRO A 498 -7.95 18.22 -2.33
C PRO A 498 -9.33 18.56 -2.92
N PRO A 499 -10.26 19.10 -2.12
CA PRO A 499 -11.53 19.63 -2.62
C PRO A 499 -11.33 20.96 -3.37
N SER A 500 -12.09 21.19 -4.44
CA SER A 500 -11.99 22.40 -5.29
C SER A 500 -12.63 23.65 -4.69
N ASN A 501 -13.48 23.48 -3.68
CA ASN A 501 -14.27 24.56 -3.10
C ASN A 501 -13.76 25.00 -1.71
N ALA A 502 -12.71 24.37 -1.18
CA ALA A 502 -12.15 24.75 0.11
C ALA A 502 -10.97 25.70 -0.06
N THR A 503 -10.99 26.77 0.72
CA THR A 503 -9.91 27.74 0.82
C THR A 503 -9.57 27.97 2.28
N ILE A 504 -8.31 28.27 2.57
CA ILE A 504 -7.86 28.80 3.86
C ILE A 504 -7.22 30.16 3.57
N ASN A 505 -7.74 31.23 4.18
CA ASN A 505 -7.33 32.62 3.90
C ASN A 505 -7.43 33.00 2.41
N ASP A 506 -8.53 32.61 1.74
CA ASP A 506 -8.73 32.79 0.29
C ASP A 506 -7.67 32.08 -0.60
N VAL A 507 -6.80 31.26 -0.02
CA VAL A 507 -5.86 30.41 -0.76
C VAL A 507 -6.45 29.01 -0.87
N GLN A 508 -6.49 28.49 -2.09
CA GLN A 508 -6.96 27.14 -2.37
C GLN A 508 -6.11 26.10 -1.64
N VAL A 509 -6.75 25.13 -0.98
CA VAL A 509 -6.03 24.00 -0.39
C VAL A 509 -5.43 23.11 -1.50
N ASP A 510 -4.20 22.67 -1.31
CA ASP A 510 -3.41 21.96 -2.32
C ASP A 510 -2.78 20.65 -1.83
N SER A 511 -2.86 20.36 -0.52
CA SER A 511 -2.38 19.13 0.10
C SER A 511 -3.45 18.49 0.96
N THR A 512 -3.43 17.16 1.03
CA THR A 512 -4.45 16.39 1.77
C THR A 512 -3.88 15.14 2.41
N ARG A 513 -4.43 14.76 3.56
CA ARG A 513 -4.14 13.49 4.26
C ARG A 513 -5.30 13.10 5.16
N TRP A 514 -5.27 11.86 5.65
CA TRP A 514 -6.25 11.37 6.63
C TRP A 514 -5.76 11.60 8.05
N PHE A 515 -6.69 11.94 8.93
CA PHE A 515 -6.44 12.16 10.35
C PHE A 515 -7.37 11.27 11.16
N ALA A 516 -6.84 10.62 12.19
CA ALA A 516 -7.63 10.04 13.25
C ALA A 516 -7.95 11.13 14.27
N PHE A 517 -9.20 11.18 14.72
CA PHE A 517 -9.67 12.03 15.81
C PHE A 517 -10.11 11.15 16.97
N ARG A 518 -9.91 11.63 18.21
CA ARG A 518 -10.40 10.96 19.43
C ARG A 518 -10.84 11.97 20.49
N GLY A 519 -11.74 11.54 21.37
CA GLY A 519 -12.23 12.35 22.49
C GLY A 519 -13.64 11.92 22.93
N PRO A 520 -14.21 12.56 23.95
CA PRO A 520 -15.57 12.29 24.40
C PRO A 520 -16.60 12.82 23.38
N ILE A 521 -17.64 12.04 23.07
CA ILE A 521 -18.80 12.49 22.30
C ILE A 521 -20.07 12.35 23.14
N THR A 522 -20.92 13.37 23.18
CA THR A 522 -22.23 13.33 23.85
C THR A 522 -23.33 13.27 22.80
N ARG A 523 -24.18 12.24 22.85
CA ARG A 523 -25.33 12.07 21.92
C ARG A 523 -26.64 12.60 22.52
N GLU A 524 -27.72 12.59 21.74
CA GLU A 524 -29.03 13.16 22.14
C GLU A 524 -29.65 12.51 23.39
N ASP A 525 -29.25 11.28 23.71
CA ASP A 525 -29.64 10.56 24.94
C ASP A 525 -28.90 11.08 26.19
N GLY A 526 -27.90 11.94 26.02
CA GLY A 526 -27.07 12.48 27.09
C GLY A 526 -25.93 11.55 27.52
N GLU A 527 -25.78 10.38 26.89
CA GLU A 527 -24.65 9.48 27.16
C GLU A 527 -23.37 10.03 26.52
N THR A 528 -22.27 9.96 27.28
CA THR A 528 -20.94 10.41 26.82
C THR A 528 -20.01 9.22 26.73
N ASP A 529 -19.55 8.92 25.52
CA ASP A 529 -18.64 7.81 25.22
C ASP A 529 -17.30 8.32 24.72
N GLU A 530 -16.23 7.54 24.92
CA GLU A 530 -15.01 7.73 24.12
C GLU A 530 -15.30 7.38 22.67
N TYR A 531 -14.96 8.30 21.77
CA TYR A 531 -15.21 8.16 20.35
C TYR A 531 -13.94 8.41 19.56
N SER A 532 -13.82 7.71 18.45
CA SER A 532 -12.73 7.85 17.48
C SER A 532 -13.28 7.81 16.08
N ALA A 533 -12.84 8.75 15.26
CA ALA A 533 -13.26 8.87 13.87
C ALA A 533 -12.06 9.11 12.95
N VAL A 534 -12.27 8.94 11.65
CA VAL A 534 -11.28 9.29 10.64
C VAL A 534 -11.87 10.38 9.76
N ALA A 535 -11.10 11.41 9.49
CA ALA A 535 -11.46 12.45 8.54
C ALA A 535 -10.40 12.58 7.46
N LYS A 536 -10.85 12.97 6.26
CA LYS A 536 -9.98 13.52 5.24
C LYS A 536 -9.81 15.01 5.53
N VAL A 537 -8.56 15.47 5.56
CA VAL A 537 -8.18 16.81 5.98
C VAL A 537 -7.23 17.41 4.95
N SER A 538 -7.56 18.61 4.46
CA SER A 538 -6.78 19.35 3.47
C SER A 538 -6.19 20.63 4.05
N TRP A 539 -5.09 21.11 3.48
CA TRP A 539 -4.45 22.37 3.90
C TRP A 539 -3.71 23.01 2.73
N VAL A 540 -3.21 24.24 2.97
CA VAL A 540 -2.27 24.94 2.09
C VAL A 540 -0.86 24.54 2.52
N ASP A 541 -0.08 23.88 1.67
CA ASP A 541 1.30 23.46 1.97
C ASP A 541 2.22 24.66 2.22
N ASP A 542 2.94 24.63 3.33
CA ASP A 542 4.05 25.54 3.66
C ASP A 542 5.33 24.73 3.79
N ASP A 543 5.75 24.17 2.66
CA ASP A 543 6.96 23.38 2.46
C ASP A 543 7.06 22.14 3.37
N GLY A 544 6.14 21.20 3.18
CA GLY A 544 6.06 19.99 4.02
C GLY A 544 5.54 20.28 5.42
N SER A 545 4.75 21.34 5.58
CA SER A 545 4.04 21.67 6.82
C SER A 545 2.68 22.30 6.52
N VAL A 546 1.79 22.33 7.50
CA VAL A 546 0.48 23.01 7.39
C VAL A 546 0.69 24.52 7.29
N GLY A 547 0.00 25.25 6.42
CA GLY A 547 0.06 26.71 6.33
C GLY A 547 -0.47 27.46 7.58
N LEU A 548 -0.07 28.72 7.72
CA LEU A 548 -0.60 29.61 8.77
C LEU A 548 -1.97 30.18 8.39
N ASP A 549 -2.73 30.59 9.41
CA ASP A 549 -3.95 31.39 9.24
C ASP A 549 -3.66 32.84 8.81
N ALA A 550 -4.71 33.60 8.48
CA ALA A 550 -4.59 34.98 7.99
C ALA A 550 -3.91 35.91 8.99
N THR A 551 -3.99 35.58 10.28
CA THR A 551 -3.37 36.33 11.37
C THR A 551 -1.93 35.91 11.67
N GLN A 552 -1.40 34.90 10.96
CA GLN A 552 -0.09 34.30 11.15
C GLN A 552 0.15 33.79 12.59
N SER A 553 -0.91 33.43 13.30
CA SER A 553 -0.83 33.08 14.73
C SER A 553 -0.94 31.58 14.98
N ARG A 554 -1.47 30.82 14.01
CA ARG A 554 -1.74 29.39 14.16
C ARG A 554 -1.77 28.66 12.82
N ARG A 555 -1.61 27.35 12.88
CA ARG A 555 -1.65 26.44 11.73
C ARG A 555 -3.07 25.88 11.57
N VAL A 556 -3.66 26.04 10.40
CA VAL A 556 -5.08 25.72 10.13
C VAL A 556 -5.19 24.68 9.03
N VAL A 557 -6.09 23.73 9.23
CA VAL A 557 -6.47 22.72 8.25
C VAL A 557 -7.96 22.83 7.94
N HIS A 558 -8.39 22.34 6.80
CA HIS A 558 -9.78 22.18 6.42
C HIS A 558 -10.19 20.72 6.62
N LEU A 559 -11.22 20.47 7.44
CA LEU A 559 -11.81 19.15 7.59
C LEU A 559 -12.80 18.93 6.44
N ASP A 560 -12.36 18.22 5.41
CA ASP A 560 -13.14 18.03 4.17
C ASP A 560 -14.42 17.24 4.45
N ARG A 561 -14.26 16.08 5.09
CA ARG A 561 -15.34 15.16 5.45
C ARG A 561 -14.88 14.11 6.44
N TRP A 562 -15.85 13.53 7.14
CA TRP A 562 -15.68 12.29 7.89
C TRP A 562 -15.75 11.08 6.95
N GLU A 563 -14.82 10.16 7.14
CA GLU A 563 -14.80 8.84 6.49
C GLU A 563 -15.46 7.80 7.43
N ASP A 564 -15.85 6.64 6.91
CA ASP A 564 -16.31 5.55 7.78
C ASP A 564 -15.11 5.02 8.59
N PRO A 565 -15.07 5.18 9.93
CA PRO A 565 -13.91 4.79 10.73
C PRO A 565 -13.59 3.29 10.62
N ARG A 566 -14.60 2.47 10.30
CA ARG A 566 -14.46 1.01 10.18
C ARG A 566 -13.63 0.58 8.98
N GLU A 567 -13.60 1.38 7.91
CA GLU A 567 -12.72 1.13 6.76
C GLU A 567 -11.24 1.27 7.13
N TYR A 568 -10.94 1.98 8.22
CA TYR A 568 -9.58 2.24 8.70
C TYR A 568 -9.25 1.43 9.96
N GLY A 569 -10.15 0.52 10.38
CA GLY A 569 -9.94 -0.39 11.51
C GLY A 569 -10.48 0.05 12.85
N PHE A 570 -11.20 1.18 12.95
CA PHE A 570 -11.87 1.60 14.18
C PHE A 570 -13.28 1.00 14.28
N ASP A 571 -13.71 0.57 15.47
CA ASP A 571 -15.03 -0.08 15.65
C ASP A 571 -16.23 0.91 15.65
N ASN A 572 -15.95 2.21 15.67
CA ASN A 572 -16.98 3.24 15.80
C ASN A 572 -17.83 3.39 14.55
N LYS A 573 -19.10 3.78 14.73
CA LYS A 573 -19.98 4.14 13.61
C LYS A 573 -19.59 5.50 13.01
N PRO A 574 -19.92 5.78 11.73
CA PRO A 574 -19.80 7.11 11.16
C PRO A 574 -20.43 8.17 12.07
N LEU A 575 -19.82 9.35 12.08
CA LEU A 575 -20.28 10.47 12.90
C LEU A 575 -21.66 10.92 12.43
N ASP A 576 -22.62 10.96 13.35
CA ASP A 576 -24.05 11.20 13.10
C ASP A 576 -24.60 12.45 13.81
N VAL A 577 -23.76 13.11 14.62
CA VAL A 577 -24.07 14.34 15.34
C VAL A 577 -22.83 15.24 15.38
N ASP A 578 -23.02 16.54 15.61
CA ASP A 578 -21.90 17.45 15.79
C ASP A 578 -21.09 17.07 17.05
N TRP A 579 -19.78 16.87 16.87
CA TRP A 579 -18.90 16.41 17.92
C TRP A 579 -18.34 17.60 18.70
N SER A 580 -18.83 17.79 19.92
CA SER A 580 -18.35 18.86 20.79
C SER A 580 -17.43 18.30 21.89
N GLY A 581 -16.29 18.95 22.12
CA GLY A 581 -15.35 18.63 23.18
C GLY A 581 -14.95 19.87 24.00
N THR A 582 -14.44 19.64 25.20
CA THR A 582 -14.07 20.75 26.11
C THR A 582 -12.72 21.37 25.71
N LEU A 583 -12.57 22.69 25.92
CA LEU A 583 -11.32 23.39 25.65
C LEU A 583 -10.33 23.34 26.85
N GLN A 584 -10.83 23.19 28.07
CA GLN A 584 -10.05 23.14 29.30
C GLN A 584 -10.00 21.73 29.91
N GLY A 585 -8.83 21.32 30.41
CA GLY A 585 -8.61 20.01 31.04
C GLY A 585 -7.77 19.06 30.19
N THR A 586 -6.99 18.17 30.82
CA THR A 586 -6.06 17.26 30.13
C THR A 586 -6.74 16.03 29.50
N THR A 587 -7.97 15.72 29.90
CA THR A 587 -8.65 14.44 29.59
C THR A 587 -9.90 14.54 28.70
N ASP A 588 -10.51 15.72 28.52
CA ASP A 588 -11.88 15.83 28.00
C ASP A 588 -11.99 16.63 26.67
N GLY A 589 -10.87 16.83 25.98
CA GLY A 589 -10.80 17.57 24.70
C GLY A 589 -10.68 16.67 23.48
N ILE A 590 -10.97 17.21 22.29
CA ILE A 590 -10.78 16.48 21.03
C ILE A 590 -9.31 16.59 20.60
N GLU A 591 -8.72 15.46 20.29
CA GLU A 591 -7.37 15.35 19.74
C GLU A 591 -7.41 14.73 18.34
N CYS A 592 -6.40 15.03 17.53
CA CYS A 592 -6.22 14.46 16.21
C CYS A 592 -4.76 14.08 15.95
N THR A 593 -4.54 13.11 15.06
CA THR A 593 -3.20 12.70 14.62
C THR A 593 -3.24 12.30 13.14
N PRO A 594 -2.22 12.63 12.33
CA PRO A 594 -2.16 12.18 10.95
C PRO A 594 -2.01 10.66 10.85
N LEU A 595 -2.72 10.07 9.90
CA LEU A 595 -2.56 8.67 9.48
C LEU A 595 -1.79 8.62 8.17
N ALA A 596 -0.94 7.60 8.01
CA ALA A 596 -0.49 7.22 6.68
C ALA A 596 -1.55 6.34 6.02
N VAL A 597 -1.98 6.66 4.81
CA VAL A 597 -2.95 5.86 4.04
C VAL A 597 -2.44 5.66 2.63
N LEU A 598 -2.38 4.41 2.17
CA LEU A 598 -2.03 4.10 0.79
C LEU A 598 -3.31 4.06 -0.04
N GLN A 599 -3.60 5.15 -0.77
CA GLN A 599 -4.85 5.31 -1.52
C GLN A 599 -4.61 6.04 -2.84
N TYR A 600 -5.18 5.52 -3.93
CA TYR A 600 -5.14 6.10 -5.27
C TYR A 600 -6.54 6.42 -5.80
N GLN A 601 -7.55 5.63 -5.44
CA GLN A 601 -8.92 5.86 -5.88
C GLN A 601 -9.56 7.03 -5.12
N ALA A 602 -10.34 7.84 -5.83
CA ALA A 602 -11.14 8.90 -5.22
C ALA A 602 -12.27 8.31 -4.32
N LYS A 603 -12.89 9.19 -3.52
CA LYS A 603 -14.01 8.97 -2.58
C LYS A 603 -14.58 7.54 -2.48
N GLY A 604 -14.37 6.87 -1.35
CA GLY A 604 -15.02 5.60 -0.99
C GLY A 604 -14.58 4.37 -1.80
N GLY A 605 -13.52 4.49 -2.61
CA GLY A 605 -12.93 3.37 -3.35
C GLY A 605 -12.06 2.46 -2.48
N TRP A 606 -12.13 1.16 -2.76
CA TRP A 606 -11.23 0.16 -2.19
C TRP A 606 -10.01 0.00 -3.08
N GLU A 607 -8.84 -0.08 -2.47
CA GLU A 607 -7.59 -0.28 -3.18
C GLU A 607 -7.33 -1.76 -3.45
N ARG A 608 -6.55 -2.06 -4.49
CA ARG A 608 -6.13 -3.44 -4.76
C ARG A 608 -4.76 -3.71 -4.16
N ALA A 609 -4.61 -4.84 -3.46
CA ALA A 609 -3.36 -5.18 -2.80
C ALA A 609 -2.20 -5.31 -3.79
N ASN A 610 -2.43 -5.89 -4.98
CA ASN A 610 -1.39 -5.96 -6.01
C ASN A 610 -0.92 -4.56 -6.45
N GLU A 611 -1.83 -3.58 -6.57
CA GLU A 611 -1.50 -2.19 -6.92
C GLU A 611 -0.74 -1.47 -5.79
N ILE A 612 -1.17 -1.66 -4.54
CA ILE A 612 -0.47 -1.10 -3.36
C ILE A 612 0.95 -1.65 -3.28
N LEU A 613 1.13 -2.96 -3.47
CA LEU A 613 2.44 -3.60 -3.40
C LEU A 613 3.39 -2.99 -4.44
N VAL A 614 2.96 -2.83 -5.69
CA VAL A 614 3.82 -2.23 -6.73
C VAL A 614 4.08 -0.75 -6.46
N ARG A 615 3.08 0.04 -6.04
CA ARG A 615 3.30 1.43 -5.61
C ARG A 615 4.33 1.53 -4.49
N LEU A 616 4.23 0.69 -3.47
CA LEU A 616 5.17 0.63 -2.36
C LEU A 616 6.60 0.34 -2.86
N LEU A 617 6.78 -0.59 -3.80
CA LEU A 617 8.12 -0.88 -4.35
C LEU A 617 8.69 0.30 -5.15
N LEU A 618 7.88 0.94 -6.00
CA LEU A 618 8.35 1.91 -6.99
C LEU A 618 8.42 3.35 -6.48
N SER A 619 7.55 3.74 -5.55
CA SER A 619 7.32 5.16 -5.29
C SER A 619 8.55 5.88 -4.77
N THR A 620 8.76 7.08 -5.29
CA THR A 620 9.92 7.94 -5.04
C THR A 620 9.55 9.25 -4.35
N GLY A 621 8.27 9.64 -4.37
CA GLY A 621 7.80 10.96 -3.96
C GLY A 621 7.87 12.02 -5.06
N THR A 622 8.11 11.64 -6.31
CA THR A 622 8.10 12.57 -7.47
C THR A 622 6.82 12.49 -8.30
N GLY A 623 6.00 11.47 -8.08
CA GLY A 623 4.70 11.31 -8.72
C GLY A 623 3.56 11.82 -7.85
N GLY A 624 2.39 12.02 -8.47
CA GLY A 624 1.20 12.48 -7.77
C GLY A 624 0.10 12.88 -8.75
N TYR A 625 -0.91 13.60 -8.26
CA TYR A 625 -1.89 14.22 -9.13
C TYR A 625 -1.35 15.50 -9.78
N GLU A 626 -1.86 15.85 -10.97
CA GLU A 626 -1.52 17.13 -11.58
C GLU A 626 -1.94 18.30 -10.65
N PRO A 627 -1.07 19.32 -10.45
CA PRO A 627 -1.43 20.48 -9.64
C PRO A 627 -2.72 21.15 -10.12
N GLY A 628 -3.60 21.50 -9.17
CA GLY A 628 -4.91 22.09 -9.48
C GLY A 628 -5.96 21.08 -9.96
N THR A 629 -5.71 19.78 -9.79
CA THR A 629 -6.74 18.76 -9.90
C THR A 629 -7.41 18.52 -8.56
N TYR A 630 -8.74 18.43 -8.59
CA TYR A 630 -9.57 18.38 -7.38
C TYR A 630 -10.51 17.19 -7.40
N GLU A 631 -11.01 16.82 -6.24
CA GLU A 631 -11.85 15.63 -6.08
C GLU A 631 -13.13 15.67 -6.93
N GLU A 632 -13.73 16.85 -7.11
CA GLU A 632 -15.01 17.04 -7.82
C GLU A 632 -14.88 17.02 -9.34
N GLN A 633 -13.66 17.05 -9.88
CA GLN A 633 -13.45 17.06 -11.33
C GLN A 633 -13.84 15.70 -11.95
N PRO A 634 -14.78 15.67 -12.92
CA PRO A 634 -15.16 14.46 -13.63
C PRO A 634 -14.13 14.11 -14.71
N GLY A 635 -13.76 12.84 -14.84
CA GLY A 635 -12.86 12.36 -15.90
C GLY A 635 -11.85 11.32 -15.41
N PRO A 636 -11.00 10.79 -16.31
CA PRO A 636 -9.87 9.95 -15.91
C PRO A 636 -8.95 10.75 -14.99
N LEU A 637 -8.42 10.08 -13.96
CA LEU A 637 -7.48 10.68 -13.01
C LEU A 637 -6.26 11.21 -13.78
N GLN A 638 -6.06 12.52 -13.76
CA GLN A 638 -4.86 13.17 -14.30
C GLN A 638 -3.74 13.06 -13.28
N VAL A 639 -2.70 12.29 -13.62
CA VAL A 639 -1.56 12.04 -12.75
C VAL A 639 -0.26 12.38 -13.46
N VAL A 640 0.66 12.93 -12.69
CA VAL A 640 2.07 13.03 -13.07
C VAL A 640 2.73 11.77 -12.53
N LEU A 641 3.12 10.88 -13.44
CA LEU A 641 3.89 9.70 -13.06
C LEU A 641 5.27 10.14 -12.56
N GLY A 642 5.72 9.56 -11.45
CA GLY A 642 7.04 9.85 -10.91
C GLY A 642 8.19 9.33 -11.79
N ALA A 643 9.41 9.75 -11.46
CA ALA A 643 10.61 9.46 -12.24
C ALA A 643 10.96 7.97 -12.32
N ASN A 644 10.50 7.14 -11.38
CA ASN A 644 10.69 5.69 -11.41
C ASN A 644 9.49 4.95 -12.03
N ALA A 645 8.61 5.67 -12.71
CA ALA A 645 7.48 5.04 -13.36
C ALA A 645 7.93 4.10 -14.49
N SER A 646 7.15 3.03 -14.67
CA SER A 646 7.31 2.13 -15.81
C SER A 646 5.94 1.76 -16.36
N GLY A 647 5.88 1.24 -17.60
CA GLY A 647 4.65 0.71 -18.21
C GLY A 647 3.46 1.68 -18.29
N SER A 648 2.31 1.17 -18.73
CA SER A 648 1.06 1.93 -18.89
C SER A 648 0.06 1.72 -17.74
N TRP A 649 0.32 0.78 -16.81
CA TRP A 649 -0.53 0.53 -15.66
C TRP A 649 -0.36 1.64 -14.62
N ILE A 650 -1.33 2.55 -14.53
CA ILE A 650 -1.24 3.78 -13.74
C ILE A 650 -1.41 3.55 -12.22
N PRO A 651 -2.43 2.81 -11.73
CA PRO A 651 -2.69 2.69 -10.29
C PRO A 651 -1.55 2.04 -9.48
N GLY A 652 -0.77 1.16 -10.11
CA GLY A 652 0.35 0.45 -9.50
C GLY A 652 1.72 1.06 -9.86
N ASN A 653 1.88 2.39 -9.90
CA ASN A 653 3.10 3.04 -10.41
C ASN A 653 3.80 3.94 -9.37
N ASP A 654 4.82 4.71 -9.76
CA ASP A 654 5.46 5.71 -8.88
C ASP A 654 4.52 6.90 -8.62
N LEU A 655 3.76 6.85 -7.53
CA LEU A 655 2.68 7.80 -7.20
C LEU A 655 2.54 8.15 -5.71
N GLU A 656 3.22 7.44 -4.81
CA GLU A 656 3.18 7.74 -3.37
C GLU A 656 4.35 8.64 -2.96
N ILE A 657 4.21 9.27 -1.80
CA ILE A 657 5.28 10.08 -1.18
C ILE A 657 6.50 9.23 -0.85
N SER A 658 7.67 9.88 -0.75
CA SER A 658 8.95 9.20 -0.53
C SER A 658 8.95 8.38 0.78
N ASP A 659 8.31 8.87 1.84
CA ASP A 659 8.25 8.19 3.15
C ASP A 659 7.41 6.90 3.14
N LEU A 660 6.57 6.73 2.10
CA LEU A 660 5.75 5.53 1.89
C LEU A 660 6.24 4.63 0.76
N GLY A 661 7.32 5.00 0.08
CA GLY A 661 7.93 4.23 -0.99
C GLY A 661 9.27 3.59 -0.62
N LEU A 662 9.61 2.49 -1.28
CA LEU A 662 10.90 1.80 -1.17
C LEU A 662 11.92 2.25 -2.22
N GLN A 663 11.46 2.99 -3.24
CA GLN A 663 12.32 3.55 -4.27
C GLN A 663 13.18 2.48 -5.00
N ILE A 664 12.61 1.30 -5.24
CA ILE A 664 13.28 0.21 -5.98
C ILE A 664 13.18 0.52 -7.48
N PRO A 665 14.31 0.56 -8.22
CA PRO A 665 14.30 0.82 -9.65
C PRO A 665 13.31 -0.10 -10.39
N ALA A 666 12.47 0.46 -11.27
CA ALA A 666 11.46 -0.32 -11.96
C ALA A 666 12.02 -1.47 -12.81
N ILE A 667 13.25 -1.36 -13.29
CA ILE A 667 13.94 -2.44 -14.01
C ILE A 667 14.15 -3.70 -13.15
N LEU A 668 14.14 -3.58 -11.83
CA LEU A 668 14.22 -4.68 -10.88
C LEU A 668 12.85 -5.11 -10.34
N VAL A 669 11.74 -4.62 -10.88
CA VAL A 669 10.38 -5.02 -10.46
C VAL A 669 9.66 -5.68 -11.65
N ASP A 670 9.15 -6.89 -11.44
CA ASP A 670 8.33 -7.61 -12.42
C ASP A 670 6.86 -7.32 -12.16
N ARG A 671 6.37 -6.20 -12.69
CA ARG A 671 5.02 -5.70 -12.45
C ARG A 671 3.94 -6.62 -12.99
N ASP A 672 4.19 -7.27 -14.11
CA ASP A 672 3.21 -8.14 -14.77
C ASP A 672 2.89 -9.34 -13.87
N SER A 673 3.88 -9.85 -13.14
CA SER A 673 3.66 -10.92 -12.16
C SER A 673 2.67 -10.55 -11.05
N PHE A 674 2.62 -9.28 -10.61
CA PHE A 674 1.66 -8.82 -9.59
C PHE A 674 0.22 -8.82 -10.12
N GLN A 675 0.04 -8.50 -11.40
CA GLN A 675 -1.27 -8.54 -12.05
C GLN A 675 -1.71 -10.00 -12.28
N GLN A 676 -0.81 -10.86 -12.76
CA GLN A 676 -1.08 -12.28 -12.99
C GLN A 676 -1.55 -13.01 -11.72
N VAL A 677 -0.85 -12.83 -10.59
CA VAL A 677 -1.29 -13.48 -9.33
C VAL A 677 -2.60 -12.94 -8.76
N ALA A 678 -2.97 -11.72 -9.14
CA ALA A 678 -4.26 -11.14 -8.80
C ALA A 678 -5.38 -11.77 -9.64
N GLU A 679 -5.13 -12.04 -10.93
CA GLU A 679 -6.06 -12.73 -11.83
C GLU A 679 -6.30 -14.20 -11.40
N GLU A 680 -5.37 -14.80 -10.68
CA GLU A 680 -5.49 -16.16 -10.13
C GLU A 680 -6.31 -16.24 -8.82
N LEU A 681 -6.70 -15.11 -8.23
CA LEU A 681 -7.55 -15.12 -7.04
C LEU A 681 -8.98 -15.58 -7.36
N PRO A 682 -9.73 -16.15 -6.39
CA PRO A 682 -11.15 -16.43 -6.58
C PRO A 682 -11.91 -15.14 -6.91
N GLY A 683 -12.42 -15.02 -8.14
CA GLY A 683 -13.04 -13.79 -8.66
C GLY A 683 -12.11 -12.87 -9.47
N GLY A 684 -10.88 -13.30 -9.76
CA GLY A 684 -9.90 -12.58 -10.57
C GLY A 684 -9.32 -11.33 -9.90
N ALA A 685 -8.70 -10.45 -10.70
CA ALA A 685 -8.04 -9.25 -10.20
C ALA A 685 -9.00 -8.26 -9.50
N ASP A 686 -10.29 -8.34 -9.81
CA ASP A 686 -11.36 -7.52 -9.21
C ASP A 686 -11.94 -8.12 -7.92
N SER A 687 -11.44 -9.31 -7.52
CA SER A 687 -11.87 -10.05 -6.34
C SER A 687 -11.89 -9.18 -5.09
N ASP A 688 -12.90 -9.38 -4.25
CA ASP A 688 -13.00 -8.78 -2.93
C ASP A 688 -11.82 -9.19 -2.03
N LEU A 689 -11.20 -10.36 -2.26
CA LEU A 689 -9.97 -10.75 -1.58
C LEU A 689 -8.79 -9.88 -1.99
N ASN A 690 -8.79 -9.30 -3.20
CA ASN A 690 -7.76 -8.37 -3.63
C ASN A 690 -7.98 -6.95 -3.06
N ARG A 691 -9.18 -6.63 -2.59
CA ARG A 691 -9.53 -5.30 -2.08
C ARG A 691 -9.08 -5.10 -0.65
N CYS A 692 -8.54 -3.92 -0.34
CA CYS A 692 -8.14 -3.55 1.02
C CYS A 692 -8.08 -2.03 1.19
N LYS A 693 -7.98 -1.61 2.46
CA LYS A 693 -7.61 -0.27 2.88
C LYS A 693 -6.40 -0.41 3.79
N VAL A 694 -5.33 0.33 3.52
CA VAL A 694 -4.12 0.32 4.36
C VAL A 694 -3.99 1.67 5.00
N ALA A 695 -4.06 1.70 6.33
CA ALA A 695 -3.86 2.89 7.14
C ALA A 695 -2.99 2.54 8.35
N PHE A 696 -2.09 3.42 8.78
CA PHE A 696 -1.31 3.19 10.01
C PHE A 696 -0.87 4.50 10.65
N HIS A 697 -0.61 4.46 11.96
CA HIS A 697 -0.19 5.59 12.77
C HIS A 697 1.27 5.41 13.20
N GLY A 698 2.10 6.45 13.01
CA GLY A 698 3.53 6.36 13.26
C GLY A 698 4.26 5.48 12.25
N ALA A 699 5.44 4.98 12.63
CA ALA A 699 6.31 4.21 11.76
C ALA A 699 5.82 2.76 11.57
N MET A 700 5.90 2.24 10.34
CA MET A 700 5.54 0.86 9.99
C MET A 700 6.71 0.16 9.29
N ASN A 701 6.96 -1.11 9.62
CA ASN A 701 7.96 -1.89 8.90
C ASN A 701 7.40 -2.33 7.54
N SER A 702 8.06 -1.97 6.44
CA SER A 702 7.61 -2.32 5.09
C SER A 702 7.52 -3.84 4.86
N LEU A 703 8.42 -4.64 5.46
CA LEU A 703 8.41 -6.09 5.30
C LEU A 703 7.19 -6.73 5.99
N GLU A 704 6.79 -6.18 7.14
CA GLU A 704 5.56 -6.58 7.83
C GLU A 704 4.33 -6.24 6.99
N LEU A 705 4.27 -5.02 6.44
CA LEU A 705 3.20 -4.60 5.55
C LEU A 705 3.10 -5.47 4.28
N LEU A 706 4.23 -5.78 3.64
CA LEU A 706 4.29 -6.70 2.50
C LEU A 706 3.74 -8.08 2.89
N GLY A 707 4.19 -8.63 4.02
CA GLY A 707 3.74 -9.93 4.50
C GLY A 707 2.25 -9.97 4.82
N ASP A 708 1.71 -8.93 5.46
CA ASP A 708 0.29 -8.80 5.77
C ASP A 708 -0.55 -8.70 4.49
N LEU A 709 -0.10 -7.94 3.48
CA LEU A 709 -0.80 -7.88 2.19
C LEU A 709 -0.74 -9.21 1.41
N MET A 710 0.34 -9.97 1.51
CA MET A 710 0.54 -11.19 0.71
C MET A 710 -0.08 -12.45 1.34
N ALA A 711 0.02 -12.61 2.66
CA ALA A 711 -0.29 -13.86 3.35
C ALA A 711 -1.75 -14.33 3.16
N PRO A 712 -2.81 -13.50 3.28
CA PRO A 712 -4.20 -13.96 3.06
C PRO A 712 -4.47 -14.42 1.64
N ARG A 713 -3.69 -13.92 0.68
CA ARG A 713 -3.85 -14.21 -0.75
C ARG A 713 -3.05 -15.45 -1.17
N GLY A 714 -2.12 -15.90 -0.33
CA GLY A 714 -1.21 -17.00 -0.65
C GLY A 714 -0.20 -16.60 -1.70
N TRP A 715 0.21 -15.33 -1.70
CA TRP A 715 1.24 -14.83 -2.61
C TRP A 715 2.63 -15.00 -2.00
N VAL A 716 3.61 -15.21 -2.87
CA VAL A 716 4.98 -15.48 -2.50
C VAL A 716 5.90 -14.57 -3.33
N MET A 717 6.85 -13.90 -2.67
CA MET A 717 7.86 -13.06 -3.29
C MET A 717 8.81 -13.92 -4.12
N THR A 718 9.19 -13.44 -5.30
CA THR A 718 10.13 -14.12 -6.21
C THR A 718 11.25 -13.17 -6.63
N LEU A 719 12.39 -13.76 -7.01
CA LEU A 719 13.51 -13.10 -7.68
C LEU A 719 13.69 -13.64 -9.12
N ARG A 720 12.66 -14.26 -9.72
CA ARG A 720 12.65 -14.76 -11.11
C ARG A 720 13.13 -13.65 -12.05
N GLY A 721 14.11 -13.97 -12.90
CA GLY A 721 14.72 -12.98 -13.81
C GLY A 721 15.52 -11.85 -13.12
N ARG A 722 15.88 -11.99 -11.83
CA ARG A 722 16.48 -10.97 -10.96
C ARG A 722 15.58 -9.78 -10.66
N LYS A 723 14.27 -9.99 -10.67
CA LYS A 723 13.28 -8.95 -10.38
C LYS A 723 12.45 -9.35 -9.19
N TYR A 724 12.10 -8.38 -8.35
CA TYR A 724 11.05 -8.53 -7.35
C TYR A 724 9.72 -8.72 -8.06
N GLY A 725 9.13 -9.90 -7.90
CA GLY A 725 7.81 -10.24 -8.44
C GLY A 725 7.00 -11.02 -7.43
N LEU A 726 5.79 -11.39 -7.82
CA LEU A 726 4.95 -12.32 -7.07
C LEU A 726 4.65 -13.58 -7.88
N TRP A 727 4.36 -14.65 -7.16
CA TRP A 727 3.70 -15.82 -7.71
C TRP A 727 2.81 -16.46 -6.65
N THR A 728 1.98 -17.41 -7.05
CA THR A 728 1.28 -18.26 -6.09
C THR A 728 1.56 -19.74 -6.31
N PRO A 729 1.84 -20.53 -5.25
CA PRO A 729 2.08 -21.96 -5.39
C PRO A 729 0.84 -22.77 -5.74
N TYR A 730 -0.36 -22.21 -5.52
CA TYR A 730 -1.61 -22.97 -5.64
C TYR A 730 -2.19 -22.96 -7.05
N ALA A 731 -1.63 -22.16 -7.96
CA ALA A 731 -1.96 -22.20 -9.38
C ALA A 731 -1.26 -23.40 -10.06
N PRO A 732 -1.92 -24.10 -11.00
CA PRO A 732 -1.26 -25.13 -11.79
C PRO A 732 -0.13 -24.51 -12.62
N LEU A 733 1.04 -25.14 -12.60
CA LEU A 733 2.14 -24.77 -13.49
C LEU A 733 2.00 -25.55 -14.81
N SER A 734 2.23 -24.88 -15.92
CA SER A 734 2.25 -25.43 -17.27
C SER A 734 3.68 -25.45 -17.85
N PRO A 735 3.96 -26.24 -18.91
CA PRO A 735 5.25 -26.19 -19.59
C PRO A 735 5.57 -24.83 -20.19
N ASP A 736 4.55 -24.04 -20.56
CA ASP A 736 4.74 -22.70 -21.09
C ASP A 736 5.27 -21.73 -20.01
N ASP A 737 5.17 -22.10 -18.72
CA ASP A 737 5.72 -21.31 -17.61
C ASP A 737 7.22 -21.57 -17.36
N VAL A 738 7.81 -22.61 -17.97
CA VAL A 738 9.18 -23.06 -17.70
C VAL A 738 10.21 -22.06 -18.20
N ASP A 739 11.11 -21.63 -17.31
CA ASP A 739 12.25 -20.77 -17.66
C ASP A 739 13.43 -21.58 -18.18
N PHE A 740 13.70 -22.75 -17.58
CA PHE A 740 14.87 -23.57 -17.89
C PHE A 740 14.55 -25.07 -17.86
N THR A 741 15.05 -25.80 -18.86
CA THR A 741 15.11 -27.26 -18.83
C THR A 741 16.45 -27.70 -18.25
N ILE A 742 16.41 -28.51 -17.19
CA ILE A 742 17.57 -29.05 -16.47
C ILE A 742 17.59 -30.57 -16.67
N GLY A 743 18.54 -31.06 -17.44
CA GLY A 743 18.81 -32.49 -17.62
C GLY A 743 20.07 -32.94 -16.87
N ASP A 744 20.38 -34.24 -16.94
CA ASP A 744 21.57 -34.81 -16.32
C ASP A 744 22.87 -34.18 -16.84
N GLU A 745 22.91 -33.72 -18.10
CA GLU A 745 24.09 -33.02 -18.64
C GLU A 745 24.36 -31.65 -18.02
N ASP A 746 23.34 -31.03 -17.40
CA ASP A 746 23.46 -29.72 -16.76
C ASP A 746 23.92 -29.83 -15.30
N ILE A 747 23.76 -31.01 -14.68
CA ILE A 747 24.12 -31.29 -13.31
C ILE A 747 25.62 -31.58 -13.22
N VAL A 748 26.35 -30.74 -12.49
CA VAL A 748 27.83 -30.80 -12.41
C VAL A 748 28.30 -31.18 -11.01
N THR A 749 29.40 -31.93 -10.92
CA THR A 749 29.96 -32.37 -9.63
C THR A 749 31.33 -31.75 -9.35
N THR A 750 31.67 -31.61 -8.06
CA THR A 750 32.97 -31.03 -7.62
C THR A 750 34.10 -32.04 -7.41
N GLY A 751 33.98 -33.28 -7.89
CA GLY A 751 35.03 -34.27 -7.68
C GLY A 751 34.80 -35.61 -8.39
N ALA A 752 35.76 -36.52 -8.20
CA ALA A 752 35.72 -37.87 -8.75
C ALA A 752 34.79 -38.85 -7.99
N ASP A 753 34.07 -38.37 -6.96
CA ASP A 753 33.19 -39.16 -6.12
C ASP A 753 31.77 -39.27 -6.75
N PRO A 754 31.32 -40.48 -7.15
CA PRO A 754 30.00 -40.70 -7.71
C PRO A 754 28.84 -40.33 -6.75
N SER A 755 29.07 -40.31 -5.44
CA SER A 755 28.03 -39.95 -4.46
C SER A 755 27.62 -38.47 -4.53
N GLY A 756 28.48 -37.62 -5.11
CA GLY A 756 28.15 -36.21 -5.39
C GLY A 756 27.19 -36.02 -6.57
N TRP A 757 26.84 -37.08 -7.30
CA TRP A 757 25.81 -37.07 -8.36
C TRP A 757 24.41 -37.34 -7.83
N VAL A 758 24.28 -37.88 -6.60
CA VAL A 758 22.99 -38.29 -6.06
C VAL A 758 22.33 -37.11 -5.38
N THR A 759 21.30 -36.56 -6.01
CA THR A 759 20.46 -35.50 -5.46
C THR A 759 19.75 -35.98 -4.19
N GLU A 760 19.91 -35.25 -3.08
CA GLU A 760 19.14 -35.50 -1.86
C GLU A 760 17.69 -35.08 -2.09
N VAL A 761 16.74 -35.92 -1.68
CA VAL A 761 15.30 -35.64 -1.79
C VAL A 761 14.63 -35.65 -0.43
N GLU A 762 13.95 -34.56 -0.10
CA GLU A 762 12.99 -34.53 0.98
C GLU A 762 11.57 -34.81 0.43
N MET A 763 11.01 -35.95 0.82
CA MET A 763 9.65 -36.35 0.45
C MET A 763 8.62 -35.64 1.34
N LYS A 764 7.54 -35.13 0.74
CA LYS A 764 6.51 -34.33 1.44
C LYS A 764 7.12 -33.11 2.15
N ALA A 765 7.90 -32.35 1.40
CA ALA A 765 8.59 -31.16 1.91
C ALA A 765 7.64 -30.05 2.40
N VAL A 766 6.40 -30.05 1.92
CA VAL A 766 5.34 -29.16 2.41
C VAL A 766 4.42 -29.93 3.35
N SER A 767 4.17 -29.36 4.52
CA SER A 767 3.26 -29.94 5.50
C SER A 767 1.81 -29.54 5.24
N SER A 768 0.90 -30.53 5.27
CA SER A 768 -0.53 -30.26 5.36
C SER A 768 -0.90 -29.62 6.69
N PHE A 769 -1.97 -28.82 6.69
CA PHE A 769 -2.54 -28.18 7.88
C PHE A 769 -3.98 -28.63 8.10
N ASP A 770 -4.48 -28.47 9.32
CA ASP A 770 -5.83 -28.87 9.73
C ASP A 770 -6.79 -27.67 9.77
N ARG A 771 -6.30 -26.51 10.24
CA ARG A 771 -7.07 -25.27 10.28
C ARG A 771 -6.19 -24.08 9.93
N ILE A 772 -6.77 -23.12 9.24
CA ILE A 772 -6.19 -21.81 8.97
C ILE A 772 -6.91 -20.76 9.81
N THR A 773 -6.13 -19.83 10.35
CA THR A 773 -6.63 -18.67 11.09
C THR A 773 -6.09 -17.41 10.43
N VAL A 774 -6.97 -16.41 10.27
CA VAL A 774 -6.60 -15.06 9.87
C VAL A 774 -7.13 -14.07 10.90
N GLU A 775 -6.27 -13.15 11.34
CA GLU A 775 -6.64 -12.03 12.22
C GLU A 775 -6.73 -10.74 11.42
N TYR A 776 -7.70 -9.87 11.68
CA TYR A 776 -7.91 -8.66 10.87
C TYR A 776 -8.63 -7.55 11.65
N GLY A 777 -8.70 -6.36 11.03
CA GLY A 777 -9.39 -5.18 11.55
C GLY A 777 -8.77 -4.62 12.82
N HIS A 778 -7.47 -4.29 12.76
CA HIS A 778 -6.79 -3.65 13.88
C HIS A 778 -6.95 -2.14 13.83
N THR A 779 -7.07 -1.52 15.01
CA THR A 779 -7.06 -0.07 15.14
C THR A 779 -5.64 0.46 14.89
N PRO A 780 -5.44 1.50 14.04
CA PRO A 780 -4.10 1.91 13.64
C PRO A 780 -3.31 2.56 14.79
N THR A 781 -4.00 3.14 15.77
CA THR A 781 -3.41 4.03 16.77
C THR A 781 -2.90 3.33 18.02
N ASP A 782 -3.53 2.24 18.43
CA ASP A 782 -3.20 1.48 19.64
C ASP A 782 -3.10 -0.04 19.40
N GLY A 783 -3.39 -0.50 18.17
CA GLY A 783 -3.39 -1.92 17.81
C GLY A 783 -4.51 -2.73 18.45
N SER A 784 -5.47 -2.07 19.13
CA SER A 784 -6.60 -2.73 19.78
C SER A 784 -7.71 -3.07 18.77
N SER A 785 -8.58 -4.02 19.11
CA SER A 785 -9.57 -4.63 18.21
C SER A 785 -9.02 -5.55 17.09
N THR A 786 -9.75 -6.62 16.78
CA THR A 786 -9.64 -7.97 17.39
C THR A 786 -10.61 -8.93 16.68
N PHE A 787 -10.53 -9.07 15.35
CA PHE A 787 -11.36 -10.05 14.64
C PHE A 787 -10.56 -11.24 14.16
N LYS A 788 -11.22 -12.40 14.16
CA LYS A 788 -10.60 -13.68 13.80
C LYS A 788 -11.56 -14.46 12.91
N ALA A 789 -11.06 -14.92 11.76
CA ALA A 789 -11.73 -15.93 10.97
C ALA A 789 -10.91 -17.22 11.03
N GLU A 790 -11.60 -18.33 11.21
CA GLU A 790 -11.00 -19.65 11.21
C GLU A 790 -11.77 -20.54 10.25
N ALA A 791 -11.06 -21.35 9.48
CA ALA A 791 -11.67 -22.33 8.59
C ALA A 791 -10.88 -23.65 8.61
N PRO A 792 -11.57 -24.81 8.57
CA PRO A 792 -10.92 -26.11 8.48
C PRO A 792 -10.45 -26.41 7.04
N ALA A 793 -9.34 -27.12 6.90
CA ALA A 793 -8.91 -27.66 5.61
C ALA A 793 -9.96 -28.64 5.05
N ARG A 794 -10.19 -28.62 3.73
CA ARG A 794 -11.16 -29.46 3.02
C ARG A 794 -10.52 -30.43 2.01
N ASP A 795 -9.21 -30.65 2.09
CA ASP A 795 -8.53 -31.65 1.27
C ASP A 795 -8.97 -33.09 1.64
N PRO A 796 -8.77 -34.09 0.74
CA PRO A 796 -9.23 -35.46 0.95
C PRO A 796 -8.71 -36.13 2.24
N GLY A 797 -7.54 -35.70 2.74
CA GLY A 797 -6.92 -36.26 3.94
C GLY A 797 -7.40 -35.63 5.24
N ALA A 798 -8.18 -34.54 5.20
CA ALA A 798 -8.55 -33.75 6.39
C ALA A 798 -9.28 -34.57 7.45
N GLY A 799 -10.24 -35.43 7.04
CA GLY A 799 -11.01 -36.27 7.96
C GLY A 799 -10.20 -37.32 8.74
N ALA A 800 -8.98 -37.63 8.28
CA ALA A 800 -8.10 -38.59 8.93
C ALA A 800 -7.08 -37.95 9.89
N ARG A 801 -6.97 -36.60 9.93
CA ARG A 801 -5.99 -35.89 10.76
C ARG A 801 -6.54 -35.56 12.15
N LEU A 802 -5.63 -35.37 13.11
CA LEU A 802 -5.95 -35.16 14.54
C LEU A 802 -6.36 -33.72 14.91
N GLY A 803 -6.39 -32.79 13.95
CA GLY A 803 -6.77 -31.39 14.20
C GLY A 803 -5.74 -30.56 14.96
N ARG A 804 -4.46 -30.95 14.94
CA ARG A 804 -3.38 -30.32 15.71
C ARG A 804 -2.49 -29.37 14.91
N ARG A 805 -2.53 -29.43 13.57
CA ARG A 805 -1.70 -28.59 12.71
C ARG A 805 -2.42 -27.29 12.39
N LEU A 806 -2.08 -26.23 13.10
CA LEU A 806 -2.70 -24.92 12.95
C LEU A 806 -1.77 -24.01 12.16
N ARG A 807 -2.31 -23.33 11.14
CA ARG A 807 -1.63 -22.25 10.42
C ARG A 807 -2.29 -20.92 10.78
N ARG A 808 -1.49 -19.87 10.97
CA ARG A 808 -1.96 -18.54 11.37
C ARG A 808 -1.41 -17.46 10.43
N GLN A 809 -2.24 -16.47 10.13
CA GLN A 809 -1.94 -15.27 9.34
C GLN A 809 -2.30 -14.05 10.20
N GLY A 810 -1.36 -13.11 10.34
CA GLY A 810 -1.48 -11.98 11.26
C GLY A 810 -1.17 -12.35 12.73
N GLY A 811 -0.66 -11.38 13.50
CA GLY A 811 -0.34 -11.54 14.92
C GLY A 811 1.07 -12.08 15.21
N ASP A 812 1.57 -11.89 16.45
CA ASP A 812 2.95 -12.15 16.89
C ASP A 812 3.48 -13.50 16.40
N ARG A 813 4.44 -13.41 15.47
CA ARG A 813 5.15 -14.57 14.91
C ARG A 813 6.17 -15.05 15.95
N PRO A 814 6.13 -16.31 16.40
CA PRO A 814 7.16 -16.84 17.29
C PRO A 814 8.46 -17.02 16.49
N GLY A 815 9.49 -16.20 16.74
CA GLY A 815 10.83 -16.44 16.18
C GLY A 815 11.62 -15.24 15.66
N ALA A 816 11.08 -14.03 15.64
CA ALA A 816 11.86 -12.83 15.31
C ALA A 816 12.71 -12.40 16.54
N PRO A 817 14.05 -12.34 16.43
CA PRO A 817 14.89 -11.84 17.52
C PRO A 817 14.60 -10.35 17.73
N GLU A 818 14.06 -10.02 18.91
CA GLU A 818 14.02 -8.71 19.57
C GLU A 818 14.01 -7.47 18.67
N LEU A 819 12.89 -7.21 17.96
CA LEU A 819 12.47 -5.84 17.68
C LEU A 819 10.98 -5.69 17.99
N ARG A 820 10.76 -4.78 18.94
CA ARG A 820 9.56 -4.30 19.63
C ARG A 820 8.19 -4.52 18.97
N GLN A 821 7.25 -4.80 19.88
CA GLN A 821 5.79 -4.79 19.78
C GLN A 821 5.23 -3.87 18.68
N PRO A 822 4.44 -4.40 17.73
CA PRO A 822 3.95 -3.64 16.58
C PRO A 822 2.69 -2.85 16.90
N SER A 823 2.73 -1.55 16.63
CA SER A 823 1.57 -0.69 16.43
C SER A 823 1.26 -0.64 14.92
N GLY A 824 0.20 -1.31 14.50
CA GLY A 824 -0.27 -1.36 13.12
C GLY A 824 -0.15 -2.75 12.51
N ARG A 825 -1.26 -3.47 12.39
CA ARG A 825 -1.35 -4.75 11.67
C ARG A 825 -2.60 -4.69 10.81
N TYR A 826 -2.53 -4.96 9.50
CA TYR A 826 -3.71 -4.80 8.65
C TYR A 826 -3.91 -5.95 7.68
N LEU A 827 -5.09 -6.54 7.82
CA LEU A 827 -5.69 -7.53 6.94
C LEU A 827 -7.09 -7.02 6.56
N PRO A 828 -7.63 -7.43 5.39
CA PRO A 828 -8.78 -6.79 4.75
C PRO A 828 -9.94 -6.56 5.72
N THR A 829 -10.37 -5.30 5.84
CA THR A 829 -11.49 -4.89 6.69
C THR A 829 -12.79 -5.57 6.28
N LEU A 830 -13.59 -5.91 7.29
CA LEU A 830 -14.69 -6.86 7.29
C LEU A 830 -16.06 -6.22 7.08
N ASP A 831 -16.93 -7.00 6.44
CA ASP A 831 -18.39 -7.01 6.50
C ASP A 831 -18.92 -7.13 7.94
N ILE A 832 -19.43 -6.04 8.52
CA ILE A 832 -20.52 -6.15 9.52
C ILE A 832 -21.51 -4.98 9.40
N PHE A 833 -22.69 -5.30 8.84
CA PHE A 833 -23.99 -4.60 8.88
C PHE A 833 -24.32 -3.54 7.79
N ARG A 834 -25.00 -4.03 6.74
CA ARG A 834 -26.10 -3.44 5.93
C ARG A 834 -26.00 -1.94 5.49
N SER A 835 -25.60 -1.82 4.21
CA SER A 835 -25.92 -0.80 3.18
C SER A 835 -25.16 0.55 3.22
N PRO A 836 -24.83 1.14 2.05
CA PRO A 836 -23.81 0.73 1.07
C PRO A 836 -22.64 1.75 0.98
N PRO A 837 -21.50 1.39 0.36
CA PRO A 837 -21.26 0.15 -0.37
C PRO A 837 -20.91 -0.99 0.61
N THR A 838 -21.55 -2.15 0.41
CA THR A 838 -21.29 -3.37 1.17
C THR A 838 -19.79 -3.64 1.26
N PRO A 839 -19.21 -3.88 2.44
CA PRO A 839 -17.80 -4.25 2.55
C PRO A 839 -17.50 -5.49 1.68
N PRO A 840 -16.28 -5.62 1.13
CA PRO A 840 -15.92 -6.75 0.27
C PRO A 840 -16.17 -8.08 1.00
N GLN A 841 -16.81 -9.05 0.35
CA GLN A 841 -17.01 -10.42 0.87
C GLN A 841 -15.72 -11.24 0.75
N TRP A 842 -14.59 -10.67 1.16
CA TRP A 842 -13.26 -11.26 1.03
C TRP A 842 -13.18 -12.62 1.72
N ARG A 843 -13.98 -12.85 2.77
CA ARG A 843 -13.96 -14.08 3.56
C ARG A 843 -14.32 -15.32 2.75
N ASP A 844 -15.27 -15.22 1.82
CA ASP A 844 -15.66 -16.36 0.98
C ASP A 844 -14.55 -16.73 0.01
N GLY A 845 -13.91 -15.73 -0.61
CA GLY A 845 -12.73 -15.90 -1.45
C GLY A 845 -11.54 -16.46 -0.67
N TRP A 846 -11.27 -15.93 0.53
CA TRP A 846 -10.22 -16.40 1.43
C TRP A 846 -10.47 -17.85 1.89
N GLU A 847 -11.70 -18.17 2.29
CA GLU A 847 -12.07 -19.52 2.72
C GLU A 847 -11.93 -20.49 1.56
N TYR A 848 -12.39 -20.14 0.35
CA TYR A 848 -12.18 -20.98 -0.83
C TYR A 848 -10.70 -21.21 -1.11
N ARG A 849 -9.91 -20.12 -1.18
CA ARG A 849 -8.47 -20.15 -1.46
C ARG A 849 -7.73 -21.05 -0.48
N TRP A 850 -7.94 -20.86 0.82
CA TRP A 850 -7.18 -21.56 1.84
C TRP A 850 -7.72 -22.96 2.15
N THR A 851 -9.04 -23.12 2.25
CA THR A 851 -9.59 -24.43 2.64
C THR A 851 -9.60 -25.44 1.51
N ARG A 852 -9.59 -25.01 0.25
CA ARG A 852 -9.52 -25.89 -0.92
C ARG A 852 -8.17 -25.83 -1.60
N GLU A 853 -7.85 -24.74 -2.28
CA GLU A 853 -6.68 -24.69 -3.17
C GLU A 853 -5.37 -24.87 -2.40
N ALA A 854 -5.14 -24.07 -1.35
CA ALA A 854 -3.95 -24.17 -0.52
C ALA A 854 -3.89 -25.48 0.27
N ALA A 855 -5.03 -25.94 0.82
CA ALA A 855 -5.10 -27.19 1.57
C ALA A 855 -4.80 -28.41 0.69
N GLU A 856 -5.40 -28.49 -0.50
CA GLU A 856 -5.15 -29.54 -1.49
C GLU A 856 -3.69 -29.51 -1.93
N TRP A 857 -3.16 -28.33 -2.25
CA TRP A 857 -1.76 -28.19 -2.61
C TRP A 857 -0.83 -28.61 -1.46
N CYS A 858 -1.04 -28.18 -0.22
CA CYS A 858 -0.19 -28.57 0.92
C CYS A 858 -0.32 -30.06 1.27
N ALA A 859 -1.40 -30.73 0.88
CA ALA A 859 -1.60 -32.16 1.09
C ALA A 859 -0.92 -33.04 0.01
N LYS A 860 -0.61 -32.46 -1.16
CA LYS A 860 0.09 -33.14 -2.25
C LYS A 860 1.52 -33.53 -1.83
N PRO A 861 2.04 -34.69 -2.30
CA PRO A 861 3.37 -35.17 -1.92
C PRO A 861 4.48 -34.46 -2.71
N HIS A 862 4.64 -33.15 -2.49
CA HIS A 862 5.73 -32.37 -3.08
C HIS A 862 7.10 -32.90 -2.64
N MET A 863 8.05 -32.90 -3.57
CA MET A 863 9.42 -33.35 -3.33
C MET A 863 10.35 -32.14 -3.38
N LEU A 864 11.28 -32.05 -2.45
CA LEU A 864 12.32 -31.01 -2.49
C LEU A 864 13.65 -31.67 -2.85
N LEU A 865 14.13 -31.39 -4.04
CA LEU A 865 15.50 -31.71 -4.46
C LEU A 865 16.43 -30.72 -3.80
N LYS A 866 17.40 -31.19 -3.03
CA LYS A 866 18.33 -30.35 -2.26
C LYS A 866 19.70 -30.31 -2.91
N GLY A 867 20.25 -29.10 -3.04
CA GLY A 867 21.63 -28.89 -3.44
C GLY A 867 21.95 -29.32 -4.88
N VAL A 868 20.98 -29.27 -5.79
CA VAL A 868 21.19 -29.59 -7.22
C VAL A 868 22.17 -28.58 -7.80
N ARG A 869 23.36 -29.03 -8.21
CA ARG A 869 24.40 -28.14 -8.73
C ARG A 869 24.31 -28.02 -10.24
N ILE A 870 23.95 -26.85 -10.72
CA ILE A 870 23.76 -26.57 -12.15
C ILE A 870 24.98 -25.83 -12.69
N GLY A 871 25.46 -26.27 -13.86
CA GLY A 871 26.58 -25.66 -14.57
C GLY A 871 26.37 -24.18 -14.91
N ARG A 872 27.46 -23.44 -15.12
CA ARG A 872 27.46 -21.98 -15.24
C ARG A 872 26.52 -21.42 -16.30
N ILE A 873 26.45 -22.02 -17.48
CA ILE A 873 25.74 -21.47 -18.64
C ILE A 873 24.25 -21.24 -18.33
N LYS A 874 23.58 -22.25 -17.76
CA LYS A 874 22.18 -22.13 -17.30
C LYS A 874 22.11 -21.53 -15.89
N GLY A 875 22.96 -22.00 -14.98
CA GLY A 875 22.91 -21.69 -13.55
C GLY A 875 23.07 -20.21 -13.19
N GLN A 876 23.75 -19.42 -14.04
CA GLN A 876 23.97 -18.00 -13.81
C GLN A 876 22.70 -17.12 -13.85
N ASP A 877 21.60 -17.59 -14.47
CA ASP A 877 20.33 -16.86 -14.57
C ASP A 877 19.22 -17.46 -13.69
N ILE A 878 19.51 -18.53 -12.94
CA ILE A 878 18.54 -19.19 -12.07
C ILE A 878 18.51 -18.48 -10.71
N TYR A 879 17.35 -17.95 -10.34
CA TYR A 879 17.10 -17.29 -9.05
C TYR A 879 15.86 -17.89 -8.38
N PRO A 880 15.65 -17.67 -7.06
CA PRO A 880 14.47 -18.16 -6.38
C PRO A 880 13.18 -17.71 -7.08
N GLY A 881 12.27 -18.65 -7.29
CA GLY A 881 11.00 -18.54 -8.00
C GLY A 881 11.07 -18.88 -9.49
N ALA A 882 12.27 -19.12 -10.05
CA ALA A 882 12.41 -19.65 -11.41
C ALA A 882 11.69 -21.01 -11.56
N ARG A 883 11.08 -21.21 -12.72
CA ARG A 883 10.38 -22.44 -13.10
C ARG A 883 11.31 -23.33 -13.90
N VAL A 884 11.43 -24.57 -13.49
CA VAL A 884 12.36 -25.51 -14.10
C VAL A 884 11.68 -26.80 -14.49
N LEU A 885 12.03 -27.34 -15.65
CA LEU A 885 11.68 -28.70 -16.05
C LEU A 885 12.86 -29.60 -15.73
N VAL A 886 12.73 -30.48 -14.75
CA VAL A 886 13.83 -31.27 -14.21
C VAL A 886 13.73 -32.73 -14.64
N THR A 887 14.84 -33.23 -15.17
CA THR A 887 15.12 -34.65 -15.37
C THR A 887 16.38 -35.01 -14.58
N ASP A 888 16.27 -36.00 -13.69
CA ASP A 888 17.36 -36.51 -12.87
C ASP A 888 17.06 -37.99 -12.56
N ASP A 889 17.96 -38.89 -12.96
CA ASP A 889 17.76 -40.34 -12.88
C ASP A 889 17.91 -40.94 -11.46
N TRP A 890 18.46 -40.19 -10.51
CA TRP A 890 18.81 -40.66 -9.16
C TRP A 890 17.76 -40.48 -8.06
N PRO A 891 17.00 -39.37 -7.96
CA PRO A 891 16.09 -39.12 -6.85
C PRO A 891 14.94 -40.13 -6.78
N VAL A 892 14.46 -40.43 -5.58
CA VAL A 892 13.21 -41.18 -5.40
C VAL A 892 12.03 -40.32 -5.86
N SER A 893 11.17 -40.87 -6.71
CA SER A 893 9.98 -40.21 -7.23
C SER A 893 8.78 -40.38 -6.28
N SER A 894 7.78 -39.51 -6.41
CA SER A 894 6.51 -39.60 -5.69
C SER A 894 5.68 -40.82 -6.10
N ALA A 895 6.01 -41.47 -7.23
CA ALA A 895 5.42 -42.73 -7.68
C ALA A 895 6.06 -43.97 -7.04
N GLY A 896 7.08 -43.79 -6.19
CA GLY A 896 7.79 -44.90 -5.54
C GLY A 896 8.80 -45.61 -6.45
N THR A 897 9.29 -44.93 -7.48
CA THR A 897 10.39 -45.37 -8.37
C THR A 897 11.63 -44.50 -8.14
N TYR A 898 12.76 -44.86 -8.74
CA TYR A 898 13.90 -43.95 -8.87
C TYR A 898 13.83 -43.20 -10.21
N GLY A 899 14.35 -41.98 -10.23
CA GLY A 899 14.35 -41.07 -11.35
C GLY A 899 13.10 -40.19 -11.41
N ILE A 900 13.31 -38.92 -11.78
CA ILE A 900 12.29 -37.97 -12.21
C ILE A 900 12.57 -37.59 -13.66
N GLN A 901 11.53 -37.56 -14.49
CA GLN A 901 11.64 -37.18 -15.90
C GLN A 901 10.65 -36.08 -16.21
N GLU A 902 11.15 -34.98 -16.78
CA GLU A 902 10.38 -33.82 -17.24
C GLU A 902 9.34 -33.36 -16.21
N LYS A 903 9.76 -33.21 -14.94
CA LYS A 903 8.90 -32.73 -13.86
C LYS A 903 9.08 -31.23 -13.66
N ILE A 904 7.97 -30.50 -13.61
CA ILE A 904 7.98 -29.08 -13.31
C ILE A 904 8.28 -28.88 -11.83
N GLY A 905 9.26 -28.02 -11.56
CA GLY A 905 9.65 -27.59 -10.24
C GLY A 905 9.82 -26.08 -10.15
N VAL A 906 9.86 -25.61 -8.92
CA VAL A 906 10.14 -24.22 -8.59
C VAL A 906 11.40 -24.15 -7.77
N VAL A 907 12.33 -23.29 -8.16
CA VAL A 907 13.55 -23.04 -7.38
C VAL A 907 13.16 -22.25 -6.12
N VAL A 908 13.37 -22.80 -4.94
CA VAL A 908 13.03 -22.11 -3.67
C VAL A 908 14.22 -21.41 -3.04
N SER A 909 15.43 -21.88 -3.35
CA SER A 909 16.66 -21.20 -2.95
C SER A 909 17.78 -21.43 -3.96
N THR A 910 18.69 -20.47 -4.03
CA THR A 910 19.91 -20.54 -4.83
C THR A 910 21.12 -20.15 -4.00
N ASP A 911 22.27 -20.73 -4.32
CA ASP A 911 23.57 -20.35 -3.78
C ASP A 911 24.59 -20.28 -4.93
N HIS A 912 24.76 -19.08 -5.49
CA HIS A 912 25.65 -18.82 -6.62
C HIS A 912 27.10 -18.89 -6.18
N LYS A 913 27.89 -19.74 -6.85
CA LYS A 913 29.29 -19.98 -6.51
C LYS A 913 30.23 -19.10 -7.33
N ARG A 914 31.46 -18.91 -6.79
CA ARG A 914 32.54 -18.17 -7.44
C ARG A 914 32.93 -18.75 -8.82
N ASP A 915 32.80 -20.06 -9.02
CA ASP A 915 33.10 -20.74 -10.29
C ASP A 915 32.01 -20.55 -11.36
N GLY A 916 30.92 -19.86 -11.03
CA GLY A 916 29.81 -19.59 -11.91
C GLY A 916 28.66 -20.60 -11.84
N SER A 917 28.87 -21.76 -11.22
CA SER A 917 27.78 -22.71 -10.95
C SER A 917 26.82 -22.19 -9.88
N VAL A 918 25.64 -22.79 -9.79
CA VAL A 918 24.64 -22.48 -8.76
C VAL A 918 24.22 -23.77 -8.08
N LEU A 919 24.05 -23.73 -6.76
CA LEU A 919 23.33 -24.78 -6.03
C LEU A 919 21.88 -24.35 -5.88
N CYS A 920 20.95 -25.20 -6.28
CA CYS A 920 19.53 -24.95 -6.21
C CYS A 920 18.83 -25.95 -5.28
N ASN A 921 17.89 -25.45 -4.49
CA ASN A 921 16.84 -26.30 -3.94
C ASN A 921 15.60 -26.15 -4.81
N ILE A 922 15.05 -27.26 -5.30
CA ILE A 922 13.95 -27.27 -6.29
C ILE A 922 12.77 -28.03 -5.70
N LEU A 923 11.66 -27.33 -5.48
CA LEU A 923 10.39 -27.93 -5.09
C LEU A 923 9.68 -28.48 -6.32
N VAL A 924 9.70 -29.79 -6.49
CA VAL A 924 9.07 -30.52 -7.59
C VAL A 924 7.64 -30.89 -7.21
N GLN A 925 6.69 -30.49 -8.06
CA GLN A 925 5.29 -30.82 -7.87
C GLN A 925 5.03 -32.30 -8.25
N PRO A 926 4.14 -33.01 -7.53
CA PRO A 926 3.94 -34.44 -7.76
C PRO A 926 3.18 -34.72 -9.06
N GLU A 927 2.34 -33.79 -9.49
CA GLU A 927 1.62 -33.86 -10.75
C GLU A 927 2.62 -33.71 -11.89
N SER A 928 2.79 -34.77 -12.66
CA SER A 928 3.43 -34.67 -13.97
C SER A 928 2.46 -33.95 -14.89
N PHE A 929 2.97 -33.18 -15.85
CA PHE A 929 2.21 -32.79 -17.04
C PHE A 929 1.41 -33.97 -17.65
N ASN A 930 1.93 -35.19 -17.48
CA ASN A 930 1.31 -36.46 -17.87
C ASN A 930 0.21 -37.03 -16.94
N SER A 931 -0.23 -36.37 -15.86
CA SER A 931 -1.25 -36.97 -14.96
C SER A 931 -2.68 -36.80 -15.43
N LEU A 932 -2.96 -35.88 -16.35
CA LEU A 932 -4.15 -35.97 -17.19
C LEU A 932 -3.70 -36.39 -18.57
N ARG A 933 -3.57 -37.70 -18.75
CA ARG A 933 -3.65 -38.26 -20.10
C ARG A 933 -4.83 -37.61 -20.81
N MET A 934 -4.60 -37.04 -21.98
CA MET A 934 -5.64 -36.35 -22.74
C MET A 934 -6.46 -37.35 -23.54
N TRP A 935 -7.68 -36.99 -23.91
CA TRP A 935 -8.41 -37.76 -24.91
C TRP A 935 -7.67 -37.64 -26.25
N ALA A 936 -7.56 -38.74 -26.98
CA ALA A 936 -6.92 -38.76 -28.29
C ALA A 936 -7.76 -37.96 -29.29
N PRO A 937 -7.11 -37.19 -30.19
CA PRO A 937 -7.83 -36.35 -31.13
C PRO A 937 -8.61 -37.15 -32.16
N ILE A 938 -9.66 -36.52 -32.67
CA ILE A 938 -10.41 -36.95 -33.85
C ILE A 938 -10.46 -35.76 -34.81
N ALA A 939 -10.09 -35.99 -36.07
CA ALA A 939 -10.24 -34.98 -37.13
C ALA A 939 -11.20 -35.51 -38.20
N TRP A 940 -12.19 -34.71 -38.55
CA TRP A 940 -13.12 -35.01 -39.63
C TRP A 940 -12.68 -34.32 -40.91
N LEU A 941 -12.67 -35.04 -42.02
CA LEU A 941 -12.46 -34.41 -43.32
C LEU A 941 -13.66 -33.51 -43.65
N VAL A 942 -13.43 -32.49 -44.46
CA VAL A 942 -14.52 -31.68 -45.02
C VAL A 942 -15.43 -32.55 -45.91
N ASP A 943 -16.76 -32.44 -45.74
CA ASP A 943 -17.72 -33.36 -46.37
C ASP A 943 -18.53 -32.72 -47.52
N ASP A 944 -18.79 -31.42 -47.48
CA ASP A 944 -19.52 -30.65 -48.51
C ASP A 944 -18.55 -29.90 -49.45
N VAL A 945 -17.77 -30.65 -50.24
CA VAL A 945 -16.83 -30.09 -51.21
C VAL A 945 -17.10 -30.57 -52.63
N ALA A 946 -16.70 -29.79 -53.64
CA ALA A 946 -17.06 -29.99 -55.03
C ALA A 946 -16.24 -31.11 -55.69
N THR A 947 -15.01 -31.33 -55.23
CA THR A 947 -14.08 -32.34 -55.79
C THR A 947 -13.47 -33.21 -54.69
N ALA A 948 -12.86 -34.34 -55.09
CA ALA A 948 -12.21 -35.23 -54.12
C ALA A 948 -10.90 -34.64 -53.58
N GLU A 949 -10.23 -33.85 -54.41
CA GLU A 949 -8.95 -33.18 -54.16
C GLU A 949 -9.09 -32.08 -53.09
N GLU A 950 -10.31 -31.54 -52.90
CA GLU A 950 -10.64 -30.62 -51.81
C GLU A 950 -10.78 -31.32 -50.44
N ARG A 951 -10.81 -32.67 -50.40
CA ARG A 951 -10.79 -33.47 -49.16
C ARG A 951 -9.42 -34.08 -48.91
N TYR A 952 -8.81 -34.58 -49.97
CA TYR A 952 -7.49 -35.20 -49.95
C TYR A 952 -6.79 -34.94 -51.28
N ASP A 953 -5.67 -34.23 -51.23
CA ASP A 953 -4.79 -34.05 -52.39
C ASP A 953 -3.63 -35.05 -52.31
N PRO A 954 -3.63 -36.13 -53.11
CA PRO A 954 -2.56 -37.13 -53.11
C PRO A 954 -1.23 -36.58 -53.68
N GLY A 955 -1.26 -35.50 -54.48
CA GLY A 955 -0.07 -34.88 -55.04
C GLY A 955 0.73 -34.12 -53.98
N SER A 956 0.04 -33.39 -53.10
CA SER A 956 0.65 -32.67 -51.97
C SER A 956 0.69 -33.48 -50.66
N ARG A 957 -0.01 -34.62 -50.58
CA ARG A 957 -0.13 -35.52 -49.41
C ARG A 957 -0.96 -34.93 -48.27
N ILE A 958 -1.89 -34.04 -48.61
CA ILE A 958 -2.62 -33.21 -47.64
C ILE A 958 -4.06 -33.69 -47.50
N PHE A 959 -4.48 -33.93 -46.26
CA PHE A 959 -5.88 -34.08 -45.86
C PHE A 959 -6.45 -32.76 -45.33
N TYR A 960 -7.61 -32.36 -45.83
CA TYR A 960 -8.31 -31.14 -45.42
C TYR A 960 -9.39 -31.47 -44.39
N CYS A 961 -9.24 -30.94 -43.18
CA CYS A 961 -10.10 -31.24 -42.04
C CYS A 961 -11.00 -30.05 -41.67
N GLN A 962 -12.07 -30.35 -40.96
CA GLN A 962 -12.90 -29.34 -40.30
C GLN A 962 -12.12 -28.72 -39.13
N GLY A 963 -12.29 -27.42 -38.92
CA GLY A 963 -11.45 -26.68 -37.96
C GLY A 963 -11.75 -26.98 -36.51
N ASN A 964 -13.03 -27.06 -36.13
CA ASN A 964 -13.48 -27.24 -34.74
C ASN A 964 -14.82 -28.01 -34.71
N TRP A 965 -14.81 -29.23 -35.24
CA TRP A 965 -15.99 -30.11 -35.24
C TRP A 965 -16.35 -30.55 -33.81
N SER A 966 -15.36 -30.69 -32.92
CA SER A 966 -15.58 -31.21 -31.56
C SER A 966 -16.19 -30.20 -30.56
N GLU A 967 -16.36 -28.93 -30.94
CA GLU A 967 -16.94 -27.84 -30.12
C GLU A 967 -16.50 -27.83 -28.63
N ASN A 968 -15.21 -28.07 -28.36
CA ASN A 968 -14.73 -28.14 -26.98
C ASN A 968 -14.78 -26.74 -26.32
N THR A 969 -15.75 -26.54 -25.44
CA THR A 969 -16.22 -25.22 -24.95
C THR A 969 -15.42 -24.66 -23.76
N ILE A 970 -14.29 -25.29 -23.40
CA ILE A 970 -13.52 -24.92 -22.20
C ILE A 970 -12.35 -23.97 -22.51
N VAL A 971 -11.87 -23.91 -23.75
CA VAL A 971 -10.83 -22.94 -24.18
C VAL A 971 -11.04 -22.63 -25.67
N GLY A 972 -11.22 -21.36 -26.04
CA GLY A 972 -11.65 -20.96 -27.38
C GLY A 972 -10.78 -21.46 -28.55
N SER A 973 -11.42 -21.67 -29.71
CA SER A 973 -10.84 -21.76 -31.07
C SER A 973 -9.64 -22.70 -31.29
N TRP A 974 -9.55 -23.82 -30.57
CA TRP A 974 -8.53 -24.84 -30.87
C TRP A 974 -8.88 -25.63 -32.13
N SER A 975 -7.85 -25.93 -32.95
CA SER A 975 -8.01 -26.74 -34.15
C SER A 975 -7.94 -28.24 -33.83
N ASP A 976 -8.89 -29.03 -34.34
CA ASP A 976 -8.94 -30.49 -34.12
C ASP A 976 -7.68 -31.22 -34.64
N VAL A 977 -6.93 -30.63 -35.58
CA VAL A 977 -5.69 -31.23 -36.14
C VAL A 977 -4.46 -30.99 -35.26
N ALA A 978 -4.49 -30.04 -34.33
CA ALA A 978 -3.32 -29.59 -33.57
C ALA A 978 -2.65 -30.72 -32.76
N ALA A 979 -3.43 -31.69 -32.32
CA ALA A 979 -2.96 -32.79 -31.48
C ALA A 979 -2.42 -34.00 -32.26
N PHE A 980 -2.37 -33.95 -33.60
CA PHE A 980 -1.82 -35.04 -34.44
C PHE A 980 -0.30 -34.99 -34.63
N VAL A 981 0.37 -33.90 -34.22
CA VAL A 981 1.84 -33.76 -34.23
C VAL A 981 2.37 -33.74 -32.80
N GLU A 982 3.62 -34.17 -32.63
CA GLU A 982 4.30 -34.06 -31.34
C GLU A 982 4.40 -32.58 -30.93
N PRO A 983 4.00 -32.23 -29.69
CA PRO A 983 4.19 -30.87 -29.18
C PRO A 983 5.65 -30.46 -29.14
N TYR A 984 5.92 -29.18 -29.39
CA TYR A 984 7.29 -28.64 -29.45
C TYR A 984 8.11 -28.84 -28.15
N TRP A 985 7.44 -29.00 -27.01
CA TRP A 985 8.06 -29.22 -25.70
C TRP A 985 8.32 -30.71 -25.37
N SER A 986 7.78 -31.65 -26.16
CA SER A 986 8.02 -33.08 -25.99
C SER A 986 9.23 -33.51 -26.78
N SER A 987 10.12 -34.29 -26.15
CA SER A 987 11.32 -34.86 -26.78
C SER A 987 11.24 -36.39 -26.96
N LEU A 988 10.07 -36.98 -26.67
CA LEU A 988 9.85 -38.44 -26.70
C LEU A 988 9.98 -39.03 -28.11
N GLY A 989 9.62 -38.27 -29.14
CA GLY A 989 9.87 -38.60 -30.53
C GLY A 989 8.86 -39.55 -31.18
N GLY A 990 8.90 -39.55 -32.51
CA GLY A 990 8.19 -40.47 -33.39
C GLY A 990 6.98 -39.84 -34.10
N ASP A 991 6.74 -40.28 -35.33
CA ASP A 991 5.64 -39.79 -36.14
C ASP A 991 4.36 -40.54 -35.79
N ALA A 992 3.27 -39.82 -35.52
CA ALA A 992 2.02 -40.44 -35.10
C ALA A 992 1.42 -41.28 -36.23
N LEU A 993 1.18 -42.57 -35.95
CA LEU A 993 0.44 -43.44 -36.85
C LEU A 993 -1.07 -43.15 -36.74
N VAL A 994 -1.70 -42.84 -37.88
CA VAL A 994 -3.11 -42.43 -38.00
C VAL A 994 -3.85 -43.41 -38.90
N TYR A 995 -5.06 -43.78 -38.50
CA TYR A 995 -6.00 -44.62 -39.25
C TYR A 995 -7.15 -43.77 -39.80
N GLY A 996 -7.40 -43.93 -41.10
CA GLY A 996 -8.55 -43.36 -41.79
C GLY A 996 -9.74 -44.31 -41.77
N TRP A 997 -10.75 -43.96 -40.98
CA TRP A 997 -12.01 -44.69 -40.92
C TRP A 997 -13.01 -44.05 -41.87
N GLN A 998 -13.59 -44.85 -42.76
CA GLN A 998 -14.57 -44.38 -43.74
C GLN A 998 -15.92 -45.09 -43.57
N TYR A 999 -17.00 -44.31 -43.55
CA TYR A 999 -18.36 -44.83 -43.44
C TYR A 999 -18.97 -45.07 -44.81
N ASN A 1000 -19.35 -46.32 -45.07
CA ASN A 1000 -19.93 -46.73 -46.35
C ASN A 1000 -21.48 -46.62 -46.40
N GLY A 1001 -22.11 -46.04 -45.37
CA GLY A 1001 -23.57 -45.98 -45.23
C GLY A 1001 -24.19 -47.09 -44.36
N VAL A 1002 -23.39 -48.10 -43.95
CA VAL A 1002 -23.85 -49.21 -43.09
C VAL A 1002 -22.90 -49.42 -41.91
N ALA A 1003 -21.59 -49.41 -42.14
CA ALA A 1003 -20.59 -49.62 -41.10
C ALA A 1003 -19.35 -48.75 -41.34
N TRP A 1004 -18.64 -48.47 -40.25
CA TRP A 1004 -17.31 -47.85 -40.28
C TRP A 1004 -16.26 -48.93 -40.52
N ALA A 1005 -15.31 -48.67 -41.42
CA ALA A 1005 -14.15 -49.53 -41.64
C ALA A 1005 -12.87 -48.69 -41.73
N GLN A 1006 -11.78 -49.20 -41.17
CA GLN A 1006 -10.44 -48.69 -41.47
C GLN A 1006 -10.13 -48.99 -42.93
N THR A 1007 -9.86 -47.97 -43.73
CA THR A 1007 -9.66 -48.09 -45.19
C THR A 1007 -8.25 -47.69 -45.62
N PHE A 1008 -7.58 -46.86 -44.82
CA PHE A 1008 -6.20 -46.48 -45.02
C PHE A 1008 -5.50 -46.12 -43.69
N SER A 1009 -4.17 -46.00 -43.73
CA SER A 1009 -3.34 -45.53 -42.63
C SER A 1009 -2.11 -44.78 -43.15
N PHE A 1010 -1.54 -43.91 -42.32
CA PHE A 1010 -0.31 -43.17 -42.62
C PHE A 1010 0.36 -42.64 -41.35
N GLU A 1011 1.63 -42.25 -41.44
CA GLU A 1011 2.32 -41.48 -40.40
C GLU A 1011 2.22 -39.98 -40.70
N VAL A 1012 2.02 -39.16 -39.66
CA VAL A 1012 1.93 -37.70 -39.79
C VAL A 1012 3.33 -37.09 -39.96
N GLU A 1013 3.49 -36.21 -40.95
CA GLU A 1013 4.72 -35.41 -41.13
C GLU A 1013 4.58 -34.02 -40.51
N SER A 1014 3.45 -33.36 -40.73
CA SER A 1014 3.17 -32.03 -40.18
C SER A 1014 1.67 -31.73 -40.16
N VAL A 1015 1.29 -30.74 -39.37
CA VAL A 1015 -0.09 -30.20 -39.31
C VAL A 1015 -0.05 -28.68 -39.49
N ASP A 1016 -1.08 -28.13 -40.12
CA ASP A 1016 -1.33 -26.68 -40.19
C ASP A 1016 -2.63 -26.38 -39.48
N THR A 1017 -2.55 -25.67 -38.35
CA THR A 1017 -3.71 -25.34 -37.51
C THR A 1017 -4.51 -24.15 -38.02
N SER A 1018 -3.97 -23.36 -38.95
CA SER A 1018 -4.67 -22.23 -39.59
C SER A 1018 -5.49 -22.68 -40.79
N LEU A 1019 -4.93 -23.64 -41.56
CA LEU A 1019 -5.62 -24.24 -42.71
C LEU A 1019 -6.37 -25.52 -42.35
N HIS A 1020 -6.22 -26.01 -41.11
CA HIS A 1020 -6.82 -27.24 -40.60
C HIS A 1020 -6.45 -28.47 -41.45
N THR A 1021 -5.16 -28.62 -41.74
CA THR A 1021 -4.68 -29.70 -42.62
C THR A 1021 -3.69 -30.63 -41.94
N ILE A 1022 -3.66 -31.88 -42.40
CA ILE A 1022 -2.70 -32.90 -41.97
C ILE A 1022 -1.93 -33.39 -43.21
N THR A 1023 -0.61 -33.26 -43.18
CA THR A 1023 0.27 -33.79 -44.24
C THR A 1023 0.84 -35.13 -43.80
N HIS A 1024 0.65 -36.16 -44.61
CA HIS A 1024 1.21 -37.47 -44.30
C HIS A 1024 2.64 -37.62 -44.84
N LYS A 1025 3.46 -38.37 -44.12
CA LYS A 1025 4.85 -38.65 -44.46
C LYS A 1025 4.99 -39.39 -45.78
N THR A 1026 6.08 -39.11 -46.49
CA THR A 1026 6.30 -39.67 -47.84
C THR A 1026 6.48 -41.18 -47.73
N GLY A 1027 5.71 -41.93 -48.52
CA GLY A 1027 5.82 -43.39 -48.58
C GLY A 1027 5.11 -44.17 -47.47
N THR A 1028 4.41 -43.49 -46.53
CA THR A 1028 3.73 -44.15 -45.41
C THR A 1028 2.24 -44.40 -45.63
N PHE A 1029 1.65 -43.78 -46.65
CA PHE A 1029 0.23 -43.98 -46.98
C PHE A 1029 -0.01 -45.40 -47.49
N SER A 1030 -0.86 -46.14 -46.79
CA SER A 1030 -1.22 -47.52 -47.11
C SER A 1030 -2.73 -47.68 -47.09
N GLY A 1031 -3.30 -48.31 -48.12
CA GLY A 1031 -4.75 -48.53 -48.26
C GLY A 1031 -5.39 -47.71 -49.38
N ILE A 1032 -6.71 -47.53 -49.30
CA ILE A 1032 -7.51 -46.86 -50.33
C ILE A 1032 -8.36 -45.78 -49.68
N PHE A 1033 -8.24 -44.53 -50.17
CA PHE A 1033 -9.15 -43.46 -49.83
C PHE A 1033 -10.37 -43.46 -50.78
N TYR A 1034 -11.58 -43.56 -50.24
CA TYR A 1034 -12.83 -43.50 -51.00
C TYR A 1034 -13.43 -42.09 -50.98
N ASN A 1035 -13.35 -41.40 -52.13
CA ASN A 1035 -13.65 -39.97 -52.27
C ASN A 1035 -15.03 -39.50 -51.78
N ARG A 1036 -16.04 -40.40 -51.68
CA ARG A 1036 -17.44 -40.06 -51.33
C ARG A 1036 -17.89 -40.59 -49.97
N MET A 1037 -16.98 -41.07 -49.13
CA MET A 1037 -17.33 -41.56 -47.79
C MET A 1037 -17.03 -40.51 -46.73
N TYR A 1038 -17.85 -40.45 -45.68
CA TYR A 1038 -17.52 -39.69 -44.47
C TYR A 1038 -16.24 -40.27 -43.87
N THR A 1039 -15.27 -39.42 -43.55
CA THR A 1039 -13.94 -39.85 -43.15
C THR A 1039 -13.54 -39.22 -41.84
N ALA A 1040 -13.17 -40.06 -40.87
CA ALA A 1040 -12.59 -39.66 -39.60
C ALA A 1040 -11.14 -40.16 -39.52
N LEU A 1041 -10.25 -39.28 -39.09
CA LEU A 1041 -8.86 -39.59 -38.78
C LEU A 1041 -8.73 -39.72 -37.27
N ILE A 1042 -8.16 -40.84 -36.82
CA ILE A 1042 -7.85 -41.11 -35.41
C ILE A 1042 -6.51 -41.81 -35.30
N PHE A 1043 -5.88 -41.78 -34.13
CA PHE A 1043 -4.66 -42.55 -33.92
C PHE A 1043 -4.88 -44.06 -34.05
N ALA A 1044 -3.87 -44.75 -34.57
CA ALA A 1044 -3.78 -46.20 -34.51
C ALA A 1044 -3.88 -46.68 -33.04
N PRO A 1045 -4.48 -47.84 -32.77
CA PRO A 1045 -4.58 -48.40 -31.42
C PRO A 1045 -3.23 -48.44 -30.70
N TYR A 1046 -3.26 -48.41 -29.37
CA TYR A 1046 -2.05 -48.35 -28.52
C TYR A 1046 -0.95 -49.34 -28.91
N ASP A 1047 -1.33 -50.57 -29.25
CA ASP A 1047 -0.38 -51.64 -29.58
C ASP A 1047 0.25 -51.48 -30.98
N ASP A 1048 -0.45 -50.84 -31.91
CA ASP A 1048 0.02 -50.57 -33.27
C ASP A 1048 0.77 -49.23 -33.37
N GLN A 1049 0.54 -48.32 -32.43
CA GLN A 1049 1.16 -46.99 -32.42
C GLN A 1049 2.68 -47.11 -32.29
N THR A 1050 3.41 -46.35 -33.10
CA THR A 1050 4.89 -46.35 -33.14
C THR A 1050 5.48 -45.13 -32.43
N ALA A 1051 4.75 -44.01 -32.37
CA ALA A 1051 5.18 -42.81 -31.67
C ALA A 1051 5.15 -42.95 -30.14
N ALA A 1052 6.27 -42.66 -29.48
CA ALA A 1052 6.41 -42.77 -28.03
C ALA A 1052 5.58 -41.69 -27.30
N TRP A 1053 5.56 -40.47 -27.84
CA TRP A 1053 4.80 -39.36 -27.27
C TRP A 1053 3.29 -39.61 -27.28
N VAL A 1054 2.75 -40.25 -28.32
CA VAL A 1054 1.32 -40.59 -28.40
C VAL A 1054 0.93 -41.54 -27.26
N LYS A 1055 1.78 -42.53 -26.98
CA LYS A 1055 1.57 -43.51 -25.89
C LYS A 1055 1.68 -42.91 -24.50
N ALA A 1056 2.58 -41.96 -24.32
CA ALA A 1056 2.75 -41.27 -23.05
C ALA A 1056 1.60 -40.30 -22.75
N ARG A 1057 1.07 -39.63 -23.78
CA ARG A 1057 0.17 -38.47 -23.64
C ARG A 1057 -1.33 -38.80 -23.57
N HIS A 1058 -1.81 -39.89 -24.19
CA HIS A 1058 -3.26 -40.11 -24.38
C HIS A 1058 -3.87 -41.22 -23.52
N VAL A 1059 -5.16 -41.06 -23.18
CA VAL A 1059 -5.93 -42.03 -22.38
C VAL A 1059 -6.23 -43.26 -23.19
N VAL A 1060 -5.86 -44.42 -22.65
CA VAL A 1060 -6.14 -45.73 -23.24
C VAL A 1060 -7.44 -46.28 -22.67
N ILE A 1061 -8.28 -46.85 -23.53
CA ILE A 1061 -9.43 -47.66 -23.13
C ILE A 1061 -8.93 -49.10 -22.95
N THR A 1062 -9.06 -49.63 -21.74
CA THR A 1062 -8.69 -51.02 -21.40
C THR A 1062 -9.92 -51.89 -21.26
N LYS A 1063 -9.75 -53.20 -21.43
CA LYS A 1063 -10.76 -54.19 -21.00
C LYS A 1063 -10.89 -54.19 -19.46
N SER A 1064 -11.79 -55.03 -18.93
CA SER A 1064 -12.10 -55.15 -17.50
C SER A 1064 -10.91 -55.48 -16.58
N SER A 1065 -9.77 -55.91 -17.13
CA SER A 1065 -8.52 -56.14 -16.39
C SER A 1065 -7.85 -54.84 -15.90
N GLY A 1066 -8.22 -53.69 -16.45
CA GLY A 1066 -7.62 -52.39 -16.09
C GLY A 1066 -6.15 -52.23 -16.50
N LYS A 1067 -5.63 -53.12 -17.36
CA LYS A 1067 -4.25 -53.13 -17.86
C LYS A 1067 -4.22 -52.74 -19.34
N PHE A 1068 -3.15 -52.07 -19.78
CA PHE A 1068 -2.91 -51.73 -21.20
C PHE A 1068 -1.59 -52.34 -21.71
N GLY A 1069 -1.55 -52.70 -23.00
CA GLY A 1069 -0.45 -53.42 -23.66
C GLY A 1069 -0.79 -54.87 -23.98
N GLY A 1070 -0.59 -55.29 -25.23
CA GLY A 1070 -0.98 -56.60 -25.74
C GLY A 1070 -2.50 -56.72 -25.95
N ALA A 1071 -3.07 -57.93 -25.86
CA ALA A 1071 -4.49 -58.18 -26.19
C ALA A 1071 -5.54 -57.50 -25.25
N ASP A 1072 -5.11 -56.71 -24.26
CA ASP A 1072 -5.95 -56.07 -23.24
C ASP A 1072 -6.38 -54.62 -23.58
N THR A 1073 -5.80 -54.02 -24.63
CA THR A 1073 -6.15 -52.67 -25.09
C THR A 1073 -7.35 -52.66 -26.04
N GLN A 1074 -8.27 -51.69 -25.93
CA GLN A 1074 -9.40 -51.49 -26.86
C GLN A 1074 -9.22 -50.27 -27.80
N GLY A 1075 -8.33 -49.34 -27.48
CA GLY A 1075 -8.10 -48.12 -28.26
C GLY A 1075 -7.84 -46.92 -27.36
N TRP A 1076 -8.09 -45.72 -27.87
CA TRP A 1076 -7.96 -44.47 -27.13
C TRP A 1076 -9.33 -43.92 -26.73
N LYS A 1077 -9.38 -43.17 -25.64
CA LYS A 1077 -10.57 -42.38 -25.32
C LYS A 1077 -10.60 -41.16 -26.23
N LEU A 1078 -11.69 -40.99 -26.98
CA LEU A 1078 -11.92 -39.86 -27.89
C LEU A 1078 -12.81 -38.80 -27.20
N PRO A 1079 -12.85 -37.54 -27.71
CA PRO A 1079 -13.75 -36.47 -27.30
C PRO A 1079 -15.23 -36.81 -27.20
#